data_AF-A0A0K9PEG3-F1
#
_entry.id   AF-A0A0K9PEG3-F1
#
_cell.length_a   1.000
_cell.length_b   1.000
_cell.length_c   1.000
_cell.angle_alpha   90.00
_cell.angle_beta   90.00
_cell.angle_gamma   90.00
#
_symmetry.space_group_name_H-M   'P 1'
#
loop_
_entity.id
_entity.type
_entity.pdbx_description
1 polymer ?
#
loop_
_entity_poly.entity_id
_entity_poly.type
_entity_poly.pdbx_seq_one_letter_code
_entity_poly.pdbx_strand_id
1 'polypeptide(L)'
;MGRDDDSNHNKLHIKISTSGEQTCEAMRAREIIMRIEHDLAYSSEKVLSLDMLLMHIASKECHHQAHVIENDDANSTDYIQRTFEISNLYGFLSSEIKEIDCFMKYLHEEISNVSQKIFVGVDLDISILEEVEEKLHNAEEIFNQTWKQVSEIKKQSAKFEGSGSSDNNSRISESSEFHWKTLTMEQQMHTLHVLEKSLARELDLENKLLDAKFNEEELRLKLCYTENETYFMEETIEDIMEKLFETENIVEVLVGISKELMGKLQVTQFNQEDLTINRKNTLHQEDIQFHPNPLFRQESEMGHRFGRRMSTLSTEKSGIDDLVTSSANCSSLVHRVKDMKASIEESDGNNITASSEAIALREIVISFEQQLAESSAQLQQRRESIGACQERQNMLISEISDRENVILILKENISKEEYKAKNVEAKLSMLTVTNSELNKELSFLKGCGAKRNNFLRERLEESDVLLASTKASVESIEDQQNVLYSVLCNMERLVQDLKNKVLKSEKRLERADSKCSLLSETNLELSEELNFLTTRLESLEKYQCQANDTKTNTAANISFRTKTITDLVTKVASERERLETQISDLKQENAILVTKFLKSNDNSHRLDRHLNNESAEKFMFQKSSEDLTSSCPANFEFQHRRQWNLMEDNTTEESCIASVRSWKECSQLSLMHVVIAVLVLIVSMILAVYLLRLERVPI
;
A
#
# COMPACT_ATOMS: atom_id res chain seq x y z
N MET A 1 -42.38 31.46 -52.30
CA MET A 1 -43.09 31.71 -53.57
C MET A 1 -42.00 31.92 -54.60
N GLY A 2 -41.90 31.05 -55.60
CA GLY A 2 -40.61 30.77 -56.26
C GLY A 2 -39.71 29.87 -55.39
N ARG A 3 -38.92 28.92 -55.91
CA ARG A 3 -38.66 28.47 -57.30
C ARG A 3 -38.13 29.51 -58.31
N ASP A 4 -37.18 29.21 -59.20
CA ASP A 4 -36.04 28.25 -59.18
C ASP A 4 -34.77 29.11 -59.55
N ASP A 5 -33.57 28.64 -59.91
CA ASP A 5 -33.17 27.75 -61.00
C ASP A 5 -31.82 27.06 -60.72
N ASP A 6 -31.66 25.85 -61.24
CA ASP A 6 -30.39 25.12 -61.28
C ASP A 6 -29.35 25.74 -62.21
N SER A 7 -28.06 25.57 -61.88
CA SER A 7 -27.16 24.96 -62.87
C SER A 7 -25.90 24.34 -62.28
N ASN A 8 -25.61 23.14 -62.80
CA ASN A 8 -24.27 22.59 -63.08
C ASN A 8 -23.69 21.53 -62.13
N HIS A 9 -24.50 20.55 -61.72
CA HIS A 9 -23.97 19.22 -61.38
C HIS A 9 -23.77 18.37 -62.64
N ASN A 10 -22.52 18.19 -63.07
CA ASN A 10 -22.21 17.16 -64.08
C ASN A 10 -20.78 16.59 -63.98
N LYS A 11 -20.37 16.17 -62.77
CA LYS A 11 -19.36 15.13 -62.55
C LYS A 11 -19.25 14.73 -61.07
N LEU A 12 -19.66 13.51 -60.74
CA LEU A 12 -18.90 12.54 -59.94
C LEU A 12 -19.59 11.18 -60.03
N HIS A 13 -18.81 10.10 -60.02
CA HIS A 13 -19.32 8.76 -60.31
C HIS A 13 -19.95 8.08 -59.09
N ILE A 14 -20.92 7.22 -59.37
CA ILE A 14 -21.52 6.23 -58.46
C ILE A 14 -20.41 5.43 -57.74
N LYS A 15 -20.44 5.39 -56.40
CA LYS A 15 -19.76 4.37 -55.59
C LYS A 15 -20.40 4.21 -54.20
N ILE A 16 -21.51 3.47 -54.13
CA ILE A 16 -22.19 3.11 -52.86
C ILE A 16 -22.75 1.68 -52.99
N SER A 17 -22.19 0.70 -52.27
CA SER A 17 -22.88 -0.52 -51.77
C SER A 17 -21.94 -1.48 -51.00
N THR A 18 -21.29 -1.02 -49.93
CA THR A 18 -20.27 -1.84 -49.20
C THR A 18 -20.22 -1.65 -47.67
N SER A 19 -20.99 -0.71 -47.09
CA SER A 19 -20.75 -0.17 -45.74
C SER A 19 -20.81 -1.16 -44.57
N GLY A 20 -21.65 -2.20 -44.63
CA GLY A 20 -21.83 -3.12 -43.50
C GLY A 20 -20.60 -3.98 -43.19
N GLU A 21 -19.99 -4.56 -44.23
CA GLU A 21 -18.89 -5.54 -44.10
C GLU A 21 -17.58 -4.85 -43.70
N GLN A 22 -17.35 -3.66 -44.26
CA GLN A 22 -16.23 -2.75 -43.96
C GLN A 22 -16.01 -2.46 -42.47
N THR A 23 -17.07 -2.26 -41.69
CA THR A 23 -16.94 -1.92 -40.26
C THR A 23 -16.34 -3.07 -39.45
N CYS A 24 -16.60 -4.32 -39.86
CA CYS A 24 -16.01 -5.50 -39.24
C CYS A 24 -14.53 -5.67 -39.65
N GLU A 25 -14.18 -5.35 -40.90
CA GLU A 25 -12.80 -5.40 -41.37
C GLU A 25 -11.93 -4.30 -40.76
N ALA A 26 -12.44 -3.08 -40.60
CA ALA A 26 -11.76 -1.99 -39.89
C ALA A 26 -11.42 -2.36 -38.43
N MET A 27 -12.36 -3.04 -37.76
CA MET A 27 -12.16 -3.49 -36.38
C MET A 27 -11.08 -4.58 -36.29
N ARG A 28 -11.05 -5.53 -37.24
CA ARG A 28 -9.99 -6.54 -37.35
C ARG A 28 -8.63 -5.93 -37.70
N ALA A 29 -8.58 -4.96 -38.61
CA ALA A 29 -7.34 -4.26 -38.96
C ALA A 29 -6.76 -3.54 -37.73
N ARG A 30 -7.61 -2.86 -36.95
CA ARG A 30 -7.22 -2.22 -35.67
C ARG A 30 -6.73 -3.24 -34.65
N GLU A 31 -7.37 -4.41 -34.52
CA GLU A 31 -6.93 -5.48 -33.61
C GLU A 31 -5.54 -6.02 -33.99
N ILE A 32 -5.30 -6.25 -35.29
CA ILE A 32 -4.00 -6.74 -35.78
C ILE A 32 -2.92 -5.66 -35.61
N ILE A 33 -3.22 -4.38 -35.86
CA ILE A 33 -2.27 -3.28 -35.62
C ILE A 33 -1.91 -3.17 -34.13
N MET A 34 -2.88 -3.27 -33.20
CA MET A 34 -2.55 -3.26 -31.76
C MET A 34 -1.69 -4.45 -31.33
N ARG A 35 -1.80 -5.61 -32.01
CA ARG A 35 -0.90 -6.75 -31.81
C ARG A 35 0.51 -6.46 -32.34
N ILE A 36 0.61 -5.91 -33.56
CA ILE A 36 1.89 -5.45 -34.13
C ILE A 36 2.55 -4.40 -33.22
N GLU A 37 1.81 -3.40 -32.73
CA GLU A 37 2.29 -2.37 -31.80
C GLU A 37 2.85 -2.99 -30.51
N HIS A 38 2.14 -3.96 -29.92
CA HIS A 38 2.57 -4.70 -28.73
C HIS A 38 3.84 -5.53 -28.97
N ASP A 39 3.83 -6.34 -30.03
CA ASP A 39 4.93 -7.25 -30.35
C ASP A 39 6.19 -6.49 -30.80
N LEU A 40 6.00 -5.33 -31.42
CA LEU A 40 7.05 -4.36 -31.74
C LEU A 40 7.61 -3.67 -30.49
N ALA A 41 6.77 -3.29 -29.52
CA ALA A 41 7.23 -2.76 -28.23
C ALA A 41 8.06 -3.80 -27.46
N TYR A 42 7.60 -5.06 -27.40
CA TYR A 42 8.37 -6.18 -26.86
C TYR A 42 9.70 -6.38 -27.59
N SER A 43 9.70 -6.32 -28.94
CA SER A 43 10.94 -6.42 -29.71
C SER A 43 11.92 -5.28 -29.41
N SER A 44 11.43 -4.06 -29.20
CA SER A 44 12.24 -2.89 -28.86
C SER A 44 12.93 -3.05 -27.50
N GLU A 45 12.18 -3.48 -26.47
CA GLU A 45 12.73 -3.76 -25.14
C GLU A 45 13.75 -4.91 -25.17
N LYS A 46 13.46 -5.97 -25.93
CA LYS A 46 14.38 -7.09 -26.17
C LYS A 46 15.66 -6.62 -26.88
N VAL A 47 15.56 -5.74 -27.88
CA VAL A 47 16.70 -5.19 -28.62
C VAL A 47 17.58 -4.29 -27.74
N LEU A 48 16.98 -3.43 -26.90
CA LEU A 48 17.71 -2.64 -25.91
C LEU A 48 18.44 -3.54 -24.88
N SER A 49 17.79 -4.64 -24.47
CA SER A 49 18.40 -5.65 -23.58
C SER A 49 19.61 -6.34 -24.22
N LEU A 50 19.57 -6.60 -25.53
CA LEU A 50 20.70 -7.17 -26.28
C LEU A 50 21.82 -6.15 -26.54
N ASP A 51 21.51 -4.86 -26.70
CA ASP A 51 22.51 -3.78 -26.78
C ASP A 51 23.26 -3.61 -25.46
N MET A 52 22.55 -3.64 -24.31
CA MET A 52 23.18 -3.66 -22.99
C MET A 52 24.07 -4.89 -22.78
N LEU A 53 23.63 -6.08 -23.23
CA LEU A 53 24.44 -7.30 -23.18
C LEU A 53 25.70 -7.20 -24.07
N LEU A 54 25.57 -6.67 -25.29
CA LEU A 54 26.70 -6.40 -26.19
C LEU A 54 27.69 -5.42 -25.56
N MET A 55 27.21 -4.35 -24.93
CA MET A 55 28.04 -3.36 -24.23
C MET A 55 28.78 -3.99 -23.03
N HIS A 56 28.13 -4.84 -22.24
CA HIS A 56 28.74 -5.58 -21.14
C HIS A 56 29.79 -6.59 -21.64
N ILE A 57 29.54 -7.29 -22.75
CA ILE A 57 30.51 -8.18 -23.40
C ILE A 57 31.72 -7.37 -23.91
N ALA A 58 31.49 -6.24 -24.58
CA ALA A 58 32.57 -5.38 -25.07
C ALA A 58 33.42 -4.80 -23.93
N SER A 59 32.82 -4.45 -22.80
CA SER A 59 33.51 -4.04 -21.58
C SER A 59 34.36 -5.18 -21.01
N LYS A 60 33.78 -6.38 -20.82
CA LYS A 60 34.52 -7.56 -20.35
C LYS A 60 35.68 -7.92 -21.28
N GLU A 61 35.49 -7.89 -22.60
CA GLU A 61 36.54 -8.18 -23.59
C GLU A 61 37.67 -7.14 -23.56
N CYS A 62 37.34 -5.84 -23.40
CA CYS A 62 38.34 -4.78 -23.23
C CYS A 62 39.20 -5.00 -21.97
N HIS A 63 38.57 -5.35 -20.83
CA HIS A 63 39.29 -5.67 -19.60
C HIS A 63 40.11 -6.97 -19.71
N HIS A 64 39.61 -7.98 -20.43
CA HIS A 64 40.30 -9.24 -20.69
C HIS A 64 41.54 -9.01 -21.58
N GLN A 65 41.39 -8.28 -22.68
CA GLN A 65 42.47 -7.93 -23.59
C GLN A 65 43.56 -7.06 -22.91
N ALA A 66 43.16 -6.10 -22.06
CA ALA A 66 44.12 -5.33 -21.26
C ALA A 66 44.92 -6.24 -20.29
N HIS A 67 44.26 -7.18 -19.62
CA HIS A 67 44.89 -8.09 -18.67
C HIS A 67 45.84 -9.10 -19.35
N VAL A 68 45.62 -9.45 -20.63
CA VAL A 68 46.55 -10.23 -21.47
C VAL A 68 47.80 -9.42 -21.82
N ILE A 69 47.68 -8.11 -22.04
CA ILE A 69 48.81 -7.24 -22.38
C ILE A 69 49.69 -6.97 -21.15
N GLU A 70 49.13 -6.95 -19.94
CA GLU A 70 49.89 -6.75 -18.69
C GLU A 70 50.49 -8.04 -18.11
N ASN A 71 49.96 -9.24 -18.42
CA ASN A 71 50.41 -10.50 -17.83
C ASN A 71 50.52 -11.62 -18.88
N ASP A 72 51.76 -12.05 -19.19
CA ASP A 72 52.11 -13.12 -20.16
C ASP A 72 51.62 -14.54 -19.77
N ASP A 73 50.87 -14.70 -18.67
CA ASP A 73 50.40 -15.99 -18.12
C ASP A 73 49.12 -16.52 -18.81
N ALA A 74 49.19 -16.71 -20.13
CA ALA A 74 48.09 -17.21 -20.97
C ALA A 74 47.57 -18.63 -20.61
N ASN A 75 48.23 -19.33 -19.67
CA ASN A 75 47.83 -20.64 -19.14
C ASN A 75 47.16 -20.58 -17.75
N SER A 76 46.87 -19.39 -17.20
CA SER A 76 46.16 -19.27 -15.92
C SER A 76 44.74 -19.84 -16.00
N THR A 77 44.32 -20.60 -14.99
CA THR A 77 42.94 -21.14 -14.88
C THR A 77 41.88 -20.03 -14.89
N ASP A 78 42.20 -18.88 -14.28
CA ASP A 78 41.34 -17.69 -14.23
C ASP A 78 41.25 -17.00 -15.61
N TYR A 79 42.32 -17.00 -16.41
CA TYR A 79 42.27 -16.55 -17.80
C TYR A 79 41.37 -17.45 -18.65
N ILE A 80 41.54 -18.77 -18.55
CA ILE A 80 40.72 -19.76 -19.28
C ILE A 80 39.24 -19.64 -18.87
N GLN A 81 38.95 -19.46 -17.58
CA GLN A 81 37.59 -19.25 -17.10
C GLN A 81 36.96 -17.97 -17.67
N ARG A 82 37.67 -16.82 -17.63
CA ARG A 82 37.15 -15.56 -18.17
C ARG A 82 36.92 -15.62 -19.68
N THR A 83 37.83 -16.25 -20.42
CA THR A 83 37.66 -16.49 -21.88
C THR A 83 36.42 -17.35 -22.16
N PHE A 84 36.18 -18.38 -21.35
CA PHE A 84 35.00 -19.24 -21.45
C PHE A 84 33.70 -18.51 -21.07
N GLU A 85 33.70 -17.68 -20.01
CA GLU A 85 32.57 -16.82 -19.65
C GLU A 85 32.20 -15.86 -20.79
N ILE A 86 33.17 -15.17 -21.37
CA ILE A 86 32.95 -14.25 -22.51
C ILE A 86 32.44 -15.04 -23.73
N SER A 87 33.02 -16.20 -24.04
CA SER A 87 32.58 -17.06 -25.14
C SER A 87 31.14 -17.54 -24.97
N ASN A 88 30.72 -17.89 -23.75
CA ASN A 88 29.35 -18.29 -23.45
C ASN A 88 28.36 -17.12 -23.55
N LEU A 89 28.75 -15.93 -23.06
CA LEU A 89 27.95 -14.70 -23.18
C LEU A 89 27.80 -14.28 -24.66
N TYR A 90 28.86 -14.40 -25.47
CA TYR A 90 28.79 -14.19 -26.92
C TYR A 90 27.92 -15.24 -27.61
N GLY A 91 28.06 -16.52 -27.23
CA GLY A 91 27.21 -17.60 -27.74
C GLY A 91 25.73 -17.33 -27.53
N PHE A 92 25.36 -16.95 -26.30
CA PHE A 92 24.01 -16.54 -25.92
C PHE A 92 23.54 -15.31 -26.72
N LEU A 93 24.30 -14.21 -26.72
CA LEU A 93 24.02 -13.02 -27.53
C LEU A 93 23.79 -13.37 -29.00
N SER A 94 24.64 -14.21 -29.60
CA SER A 94 24.53 -14.62 -31.00
C SER A 94 23.29 -15.47 -31.30
N SER A 95 22.76 -16.18 -30.30
CA SER A 95 21.52 -16.97 -30.41
C SER A 95 20.31 -16.06 -30.34
N GLU A 96 20.27 -15.18 -29.35
CA GLU A 96 19.21 -14.19 -29.15
C GLU A 96 19.11 -13.19 -30.33
N ILE A 97 20.26 -12.77 -30.89
CA ILE A 97 20.30 -11.96 -32.13
C ILE A 97 19.70 -12.73 -33.31
N LYS A 98 19.90 -14.06 -33.41
CA LYS A 98 19.29 -14.87 -34.48
C LYS A 98 17.79 -15.05 -34.27
N GLU A 99 17.33 -15.16 -33.02
CA GLU A 99 15.92 -15.25 -32.69
C GLU A 99 15.18 -13.93 -33.02
N ILE A 100 15.68 -12.78 -32.57
CA ILE A 100 15.08 -11.48 -32.87
C ILE A 100 15.16 -11.13 -34.37
N ASP A 101 16.25 -11.54 -35.06
CA ASP A 101 16.38 -11.43 -36.52
C ASP A 101 15.36 -12.32 -37.26
N CYS A 102 14.83 -13.39 -36.66
CA CYS A 102 13.73 -14.18 -37.22
C CYS A 102 12.37 -13.57 -36.87
N PHE A 103 12.17 -13.15 -35.62
CA PHE A 103 10.92 -12.52 -35.16
C PHE A 103 10.61 -11.22 -35.92
N MET A 104 11.62 -10.39 -36.17
CA MET A 104 11.45 -9.16 -36.95
C MET A 104 11.16 -9.41 -38.43
N LYS A 105 11.60 -10.54 -39.02
CA LYS A 105 11.16 -10.92 -40.37
C LYS A 105 9.69 -11.33 -40.40
N TYR A 106 9.23 -12.04 -39.36
CA TYR A 106 7.82 -12.37 -39.18
C TYR A 106 6.97 -11.09 -39.03
N LEU A 107 7.39 -10.14 -38.19
CA LEU A 107 6.71 -8.84 -38.04
C LEU A 107 6.71 -8.03 -39.35
N HIS A 108 7.81 -8.01 -40.11
CA HIS A 108 7.86 -7.38 -41.42
C HIS A 108 6.83 -8.01 -42.40
N GLU A 109 6.69 -9.33 -42.39
CA GLU A 109 5.69 -10.04 -43.21
C GLU A 109 4.25 -9.72 -42.74
N GLU A 110 3.98 -9.67 -41.44
CA GLU A 110 2.66 -9.32 -40.91
C GLU A 110 2.29 -7.85 -41.18
N ILE A 111 3.22 -6.91 -40.99
CA ILE A 111 3.07 -5.49 -41.39
C ILE A 111 2.78 -5.38 -42.90
N SER A 112 3.63 -5.99 -43.75
CA SER A 112 3.46 -5.95 -45.22
C SER A 112 2.10 -6.49 -45.66
N ASN A 113 1.64 -7.56 -45.03
CA ASN A 113 0.35 -8.22 -45.27
C ASN A 113 -0.84 -7.33 -44.84
N VAL A 114 -0.71 -6.59 -43.74
CA VAL A 114 -1.69 -5.58 -43.29
C VAL A 114 -1.73 -4.38 -44.23
N SER A 115 -0.57 -3.79 -44.57
CA SER A 115 -0.46 -2.68 -45.52
C SER A 115 -1.06 -3.03 -46.89
N GLN A 116 -0.77 -4.24 -47.41
CA GLN A 116 -1.32 -4.70 -48.67
C GLN A 116 -2.84 -4.88 -48.61
N LYS A 117 -3.41 -5.40 -47.51
CA LYS A 117 -4.87 -5.54 -47.34
C LYS A 117 -5.58 -4.20 -47.31
N ILE A 118 -5.02 -3.22 -46.59
CA ILE A 118 -5.56 -1.87 -46.49
C ILE A 118 -5.53 -1.17 -47.86
N PHE A 119 -4.42 -1.28 -48.59
CA PHE A 119 -4.25 -0.66 -49.91
C PHE A 119 -5.12 -1.29 -51.01
N VAL A 120 -5.42 -2.60 -50.93
CA VAL A 120 -6.13 -3.35 -51.99
C VAL A 120 -7.63 -3.52 -51.73
N GLY A 121 -8.07 -3.57 -50.46
CA GLY A 121 -9.37 -4.15 -50.12
C GLY A 121 -10.53 -3.20 -49.79
N VAL A 122 -10.28 -2.00 -49.26
CA VAL A 122 -11.27 -1.39 -48.34
C VAL A 122 -11.75 0.00 -48.77
N ASP A 123 -13.03 0.11 -49.18
CA ASP A 123 -13.75 1.37 -49.42
C ASP A 123 -14.17 2.09 -48.10
N LEU A 124 -13.24 2.15 -47.14
CA LEU A 124 -13.52 2.55 -45.76
C LEU A 124 -13.90 4.04 -45.62
N ASP A 125 -14.61 4.41 -44.55
CA ASP A 125 -14.78 5.82 -44.20
C ASP A 125 -13.40 6.46 -43.99
N ILE A 126 -13.15 7.56 -44.71
CA ILE A 126 -11.83 8.18 -44.86
C ILE A 126 -11.22 8.49 -43.49
N SER A 127 -12.03 8.97 -42.54
CA SER A 127 -11.57 9.29 -41.17
C SER A 127 -11.17 8.07 -40.33
N ILE A 128 -11.55 6.85 -40.73
CA ILE A 128 -11.13 5.60 -40.08
C ILE A 128 -9.93 5.00 -40.82
N LEU A 129 -9.89 5.15 -42.16
CA LEU A 129 -8.75 4.78 -42.98
C LEU A 129 -7.50 5.58 -42.55
N GLU A 130 -7.63 6.90 -42.41
CA GLU A 130 -6.58 7.80 -41.92
C GLU A 130 -6.04 7.37 -40.54
N GLU A 131 -6.90 7.02 -39.56
CA GLU A 131 -6.43 6.59 -38.22
C GLU A 131 -5.71 5.23 -38.26
N VAL A 132 -6.14 4.33 -39.16
CA VAL A 132 -5.55 2.99 -39.34
C VAL A 132 -4.23 3.07 -40.10
N GLU A 133 -4.16 3.93 -41.12
CA GLU A 133 -2.95 4.20 -41.92
C GLU A 133 -1.90 4.97 -41.10
N GLU A 134 -2.28 5.98 -40.32
CA GLU A 134 -1.39 6.71 -39.40
C GLU A 134 -0.73 5.76 -38.39
N LYS A 135 -1.51 4.88 -37.75
CA LYS A 135 -0.98 3.90 -36.78
C LYS A 135 -0.09 2.85 -37.42
N LEU A 136 -0.47 2.35 -38.59
CA LEU A 136 0.35 1.41 -39.34
C LEU A 136 1.67 2.04 -39.80
N HIS A 137 1.66 3.31 -40.21
CA HIS A 137 2.85 4.05 -40.58
C HIS A 137 3.77 4.31 -39.38
N ASN A 138 3.20 4.67 -38.22
CA ASN A 138 3.94 4.79 -36.97
C ASN A 138 4.58 3.45 -36.55
N ALA A 139 3.85 2.33 -36.67
CA ALA A 139 4.38 1.00 -36.43
C ALA A 139 5.47 0.61 -37.45
N GLU A 140 5.32 0.97 -38.72
CA GLU A 140 6.35 0.78 -39.75
C GLU A 140 7.61 1.63 -39.48
N GLU A 141 7.47 2.86 -38.99
CA GLU A 141 8.64 3.68 -38.62
C GLU A 141 9.38 3.07 -37.42
N ILE A 142 8.67 2.72 -36.35
CA ILE A 142 9.26 2.10 -35.15
C ILE A 142 9.88 0.73 -35.50
N PHE A 143 9.27 -0.04 -36.41
CA PHE A 143 9.84 -1.27 -36.97
C PHE A 143 11.16 -0.98 -37.70
N ASN A 144 11.19 0.01 -38.58
CA ASN A 144 12.42 0.36 -39.31
C ASN A 144 13.53 0.88 -38.38
N GLN A 145 13.18 1.61 -37.32
CA GLN A 145 14.14 2.06 -36.29
C GLN A 145 14.73 0.87 -35.49
N THR A 146 13.89 -0.04 -35.00
CA THR A 146 14.32 -1.22 -34.23
C THR A 146 15.06 -2.27 -35.08
N TRP A 147 14.60 -2.54 -36.31
CA TRP A 147 15.29 -3.41 -37.27
C TRP A 147 16.70 -2.89 -37.63
N LYS A 148 16.85 -1.56 -37.71
CA LYS A 148 18.16 -0.90 -37.90
C LYS A 148 19.07 -1.06 -36.68
N GLN A 149 18.52 -1.04 -35.45
CA GLN A 149 19.27 -1.37 -34.24
C GLN A 149 19.71 -2.85 -34.24
N VAL A 150 18.81 -3.80 -34.51
CA VAL A 150 19.16 -5.24 -34.70
C VAL A 150 20.29 -5.40 -35.70
N SER A 151 20.20 -4.71 -36.84
CA SER A 151 21.22 -4.76 -37.90
C SER A 151 22.59 -4.23 -37.47
N GLU A 152 22.63 -3.17 -36.65
CA GLU A 152 23.89 -2.63 -36.13
C GLU A 152 24.46 -3.49 -34.99
N ILE A 153 23.63 -3.97 -34.05
CA ILE A 153 24.03 -4.91 -32.99
C ILE A 153 24.63 -6.18 -33.61
N LYS A 154 23.97 -6.75 -34.62
CA LYS A 154 24.44 -7.92 -35.40
C LYS A 154 25.76 -7.65 -36.14
N LYS A 155 25.94 -6.44 -36.67
CA LYS A 155 27.18 -5.98 -37.32
C LYS A 155 28.31 -5.71 -36.32
N GLN A 156 27.99 -5.38 -35.08
CA GLN A 156 28.98 -5.21 -34.01
C GLN A 156 29.35 -6.55 -33.38
N SER A 157 28.38 -7.45 -33.12
CA SER A 157 28.64 -8.80 -32.62
C SER A 157 29.57 -9.58 -33.57
N ALA A 158 29.34 -9.50 -34.88
CA ALA A 158 30.18 -10.15 -35.90
C ALA A 158 31.67 -9.74 -35.86
N LYS A 159 32.02 -8.60 -35.25
CA LYS A 159 33.43 -8.20 -35.06
C LYS A 159 34.14 -9.07 -34.02
N PHE A 160 33.42 -9.56 -33.00
CA PHE A 160 33.95 -10.46 -31.98
C PHE A 160 34.09 -11.89 -32.55
N GLU A 161 33.15 -12.34 -33.38
CA GLU A 161 33.25 -13.60 -34.14
C GLU A 161 34.52 -13.63 -35.02
N GLY A 162 34.85 -12.48 -35.64
CA GLY A 162 36.05 -12.31 -36.47
C GLY A 162 37.39 -12.42 -35.75
N SER A 163 37.45 -12.22 -34.43
CA SER A 163 38.69 -12.39 -33.64
C SER A 163 38.97 -13.85 -33.25
N GLY A 164 37.99 -14.76 -33.40
CA GLY A 164 38.08 -16.15 -32.95
C GLY A 164 38.78 -17.12 -33.91
N SER A 165 39.09 -16.71 -35.14
CA SER A 165 39.70 -17.59 -36.16
C SER A 165 41.20 -17.37 -36.28
N SER A 166 42.00 -18.22 -35.63
CA SER A 166 43.46 -18.18 -35.74
C SER A 166 43.92 -18.68 -37.11
N ASP A 167 44.22 -17.76 -38.02
CA ASP A 167 44.98 -18.05 -39.24
C ASP A 167 46.17 -17.08 -39.34
N ASN A 168 47.32 -17.55 -38.86
CA ASN A 168 48.52 -16.72 -38.72
C ASN A 168 49.17 -16.47 -40.08
N ASN A 169 48.92 -15.31 -40.72
CA ASN A 169 50.02 -14.52 -41.25
C ASN A 169 49.75 -13.07 -41.69
N SER A 170 50.77 -12.25 -41.41
CA SER A 170 51.17 -11.03 -42.10
C SER A 170 50.44 -9.71 -41.82
N ARG A 171 51.28 -8.67 -41.65
CA ARG A 171 51.00 -7.23 -41.79
C ARG A 171 50.06 -6.61 -40.76
N ILE A 172 50.72 -6.23 -39.66
CA ILE A 172 50.67 -4.84 -39.18
C ILE A 172 50.59 -3.91 -40.41
N SER A 173 49.43 -3.30 -40.62
CA SER A 173 49.21 -2.28 -41.65
C SER A 173 48.18 -1.30 -41.11
N GLU A 174 48.67 -0.11 -40.75
CA GLU A 174 47.91 1.11 -40.48
C GLU A 174 46.75 1.00 -39.49
N SER A 175 46.95 1.66 -38.34
CA SER A 175 45.88 2.12 -37.46
C SER A 175 44.94 3.06 -38.24
N SER A 176 44.03 2.49 -39.03
CA SER A 176 42.82 3.19 -39.44
C SER A 176 42.06 3.54 -38.17
N GLU A 177 41.99 4.84 -37.89
CA GLU A 177 41.39 5.34 -36.66
C GLU A 177 39.99 4.74 -36.51
N PHE A 178 39.68 4.20 -35.33
CA PHE A 178 38.29 4.00 -34.95
C PHE A 178 37.66 5.38 -34.81
N HIS A 179 37.25 5.96 -35.93
CA HIS A 179 36.15 6.90 -36.00
C HIS A 179 34.89 6.12 -35.58
N TRP A 180 34.74 5.98 -34.26
CA TRP A 180 33.46 6.31 -33.67
C TRP A 180 33.06 7.64 -34.31
N LYS A 181 32.06 7.63 -35.20
CA LYS A 181 31.40 8.88 -35.52
C LYS A 181 30.93 9.40 -34.18
N THR A 182 31.48 10.54 -33.76
CA THR A 182 30.94 11.31 -32.66
C THR A 182 29.45 11.35 -32.86
N LEU A 183 28.69 10.70 -31.97
CA LEU A 183 27.27 11.00 -31.83
C LEU A 183 27.24 12.51 -31.74
N THR A 184 26.58 13.19 -32.67
CA THR A 184 26.59 14.66 -32.72
C THR A 184 26.29 15.14 -31.30
N MET A 185 27.01 16.14 -30.77
CA MET A 185 26.97 16.49 -29.33
C MET A 185 25.55 16.44 -28.73
N GLU A 186 24.58 16.92 -29.53
CA GLU A 186 23.13 16.86 -29.41
C GLU A 186 22.50 15.46 -29.18
N GLN A 187 22.89 14.44 -29.96
CA GLN A 187 22.49 13.03 -29.77
C GLN A 187 23.08 12.44 -28.49
N GLN A 188 24.36 12.71 -28.19
CA GLN A 188 25.01 12.22 -26.97
C GLN A 188 24.38 12.86 -25.71
N MET A 189 24.11 14.16 -25.77
CA MET A 189 23.27 14.90 -24.82
C MET A 189 21.87 14.32 -24.70
N HIS A 190 21.22 13.96 -25.82
CA HIS A 190 19.86 13.41 -25.80
C HIS A 190 19.81 12.05 -25.11
N THR A 191 20.72 11.11 -25.42
CA THR A 191 20.81 9.82 -24.74
C THR A 191 21.13 10.00 -23.25
N LEU A 192 22.06 10.88 -22.89
CA LEU A 192 22.36 11.19 -21.49
C LEU A 192 21.15 11.77 -20.75
N HIS A 193 20.43 12.71 -21.35
CA HIS A 193 19.25 13.32 -20.74
C HIS A 193 18.07 12.35 -20.64
N VAL A 194 17.91 11.42 -21.60
CA VAL A 194 16.91 10.34 -21.50
C VAL A 194 17.28 9.36 -20.38
N LEU A 195 18.56 9.00 -20.22
CA LEU A 195 19.03 8.14 -19.12
C LEU A 195 18.90 8.84 -17.76
N GLU A 196 19.31 10.10 -17.65
CA GLU A 196 19.13 10.96 -16.47
C GLU A 196 17.64 11.05 -16.07
N LYS A 197 16.76 11.26 -17.05
CA LYS A 197 15.30 11.34 -16.84
C LYS A 197 14.68 9.99 -16.48
N SER A 198 15.25 8.87 -16.93
CA SER A 198 14.83 7.53 -16.53
C SER A 198 15.33 7.17 -15.13
N LEU A 199 16.60 7.44 -14.81
CA LEU A 199 17.16 7.29 -13.47
C LEU A 199 16.41 8.13 -12.43
N ALA A 200 16.05 9.37 -12.77
CA ALA A 200 15.24 10.23 -11.91
C ALA A 200 13.82 9.68 -11.67
N ARG A 201 13.25 8.93 -12.62
CA ARG A 201 11.97 8.20 -12.43
C ARG A 201 12.14 6.93 -11.62
N GLU A 202 13.24 6.20 -11.81
CA GLU A 202 13.56 4.99 -11.07
C GLU A 202 13.78 5.30 -9.58
N LEU A 203 14.51 6.37 -9.28
CA LEU A 203 14.72 6.86 -7.91
C LEU A 203 13.43 7.44 -7.28
N ASP A 204 12.57 8.10 -8.08
CA ASP A 204 11.21 8.50 -7.67
C ASP A 204 10.30 7.29 -7.36
N LEU A 205 10.41 6.19 -8.12
CA LEU A 205 9.71 4.93 -7.86
C LEU A 205 10.28 4.18 -6.65
N GLU A 206 11.60 4.19 -6.45
CA GLU A 206 12.26 3.60 -5.27
C GLU A 206 11.83 4.33 -3.99
N ASN A 207 11.84 5.67 -3.98
CA ASN A 207 11.31 6.47 -2.88
C ASN A 207 9.84 6.14 -2.60
N LYS A 208 8.98 6.09 -3.62
CA LYS A 208 7.56 5.70 -3.46
C LYS A 208 7.37 4.28 -2.93
N LEU A 209 8.28 3.36 -3.24
CA LEU A 209 8.27 2.00 -2.73
C LEU A 209 8.72 1.96 -1.25
N LEU A 210 9.69 2.79 -0.86
CA LEU A 210 10.09 2.98 0.54
C LEU A 210 8.96 3.64 1.35
N ASP A 211 8.32 4.68 0.82
CA ASP A 211 7.15 5.34 1.45
C ASP A 211 5.97 4.37 1.60
N ALA A 212 5.66 3.59 0.55
CA ALA A 212 4.62 2.57 0.60
C ALA A 212 4.90 1.50 1.67
N LYS A 213 6.16 1.07 1.79
CA LYS A 213 6.59 0.11 2.81
C LYS A 213 6.58 0.70 4.23
N PHE A 214 6.94 1.96 4.39
CA PHE A 214 6.81 2.66 5.68
C PHE A 214 5.34 2.75 6.10
N ASN A 215 4.45 3.13 5.18
CA ASN A 215 3.01 3.16 5.41
C ASN A 215 2.43 1.77 5.72
N GLU A 216 2.93 0.69 5.10
CA GLU A 216 2.57 -0.69 5.43
C GLU A 216 2.96 -1.04 6.88
N GLU A 217 4.19 -0.75 7.30
CA GLU A 217 4.65 -1.00 8.67
C GLU A 217 3.91 -0.14 9.70
N GLU A 218 3.59 1.13 9.39
CA GLU A 218 2.77 2.00 10.24
C GLU A 218 1.33 1.49 10.38
N LEU A 219 0.71 1.04 9.29
CA LEU A 219 -0.62 0.42 9.33
C LEU A 219 -0.60 -0.89 10.12
N ARG A 220 0.48 -1.68 10.02
CA ARG A 220 0.66 -2.93 10.79
C ARG A 220 0.82 -2.65 12.29
N LEU A 221 1.51 -1.58 12.66
CA LEU A 221 1.63 -1.11 14.05
C LEU A 221 0.29 -0.57 14.58
N LYS A 222 -0.42 0.25 13.79
CA LYS A 222 -1.78 0.73 14.13
C LYS A 222 -2.76 -0.42 14.34
N LEU A 223 -2.75 -1.42 13.44
CA LEU A 223 -3.58 -2.62 13.55
C LEU A 223 -3.29 -3.37 14.86
N CYS A 224 -2.02 -3.68 15.14
CA CYS A 224 -1.58 -4.37 16.35
C CYS A 224 -1.96 -3.60 17.64
N TYR A 225 -1.86 -2.26 17.62
CA TYR A 225 -2.34 -1.41 18.72
C TYR A 225 -3.85 -1.55 18.91
N THR A 226 -4.64 -1.43 17.83
CA THR A 226 -6.10 -1.54 17.92
C THR A 226 -6.58 -2.94 18.31
N GLU A 227 -5.89 -3.99 17.88
CA GLU A 227 -6.17 -5.39 18.24
C GLU A 227 -5.95 -5.62 19.75
N ASN A 228 -4.83 -5.09 20.28
CA ASN A 228 -4.51 -5.11 21.70
C ASN A 228 -5.45 -4.20 22.54
N GLU A 229 -5.90 -3.06 22.00
CA GLU A 229 -6.94 -2.23 22.64
C GLU A 229 -8.29 -2.93 22.66
N THR A 230 -8.68 -3.64 21.58
CA THR A 230 -9.91 -4.46 21.59
C THR A 230 -9.82 -5.63 22.56
N TYR A 231 -8.65 -6.27 22.72
CA TYR A 231 -8.44 -7.33 23.72
C TYR A 231 -8.63 -6.83 25.15
N PHE A 232 -8.03 -5.68 25.51
CA PHE A 232 -8.26 -5.07 26.83
C PHE A 232 -9.71 -4.59 27.04
N MET A 233 -10.37 -4.12 25.97
CA MET A 233 -11.80 -3.81 26.05
C MET A 233 -12.67 -5.06 26.21
N GLU A 234 -12.33 -6.18 25.58
CA GLU A 234 -13.02 -7.46 25.75
C GLU A 234 -12.88 -7.99 27.18
N GLU A 235 -11.65 -8.01 27.72
CA GLU A 235 -11.36 -8.38 29.12
C GLU A 235 -12.16 -7.51 30.11
N THR A 236 -12.19 -6.18 29.93
CA THR A 236 -12.97 -5.29 30.81
C THR A 236 -14.49 -5.42 30.63
N ILE A 237 -14.98 -5.82 29.46
CA ILE A 237 -16.40 -6.11 29.24
C ILE A 237 -16.79 -7.43 29.92
N GLU A 238 -15.97 -8.46 29.83
CA GLU A 238 -16.18 -9.75 30.53
C GLU A 238 -16.18 -9.54 32.06
N ASP A 239 -15.21 -8.79 32.59
CA ASP A 239 -15.07 -8.43 34.01
C ASP A 239 -16.26 -7.57 34.54
N ILE A 240 -16.94 -6.83 33.66
CA ILE A 240 -18.20 -6.12 33.94
C ILE A 240 -19.41 -7.06 33.85
N MET A 241 -19.47 -7.97 32.88
CA MET A 241 -20.58 -8.93 32.74
C MET A 241 -20.61 -9.96 33.87
N GLU A 242 -19.46 -10.45 34.34
CA GLU A 242 -19.39 -11.34 35.51
C GLU A 242 -19.97 -10.65 36.75
N LYS A 243 -19.52 -9.42 37.05
CA LYS A 243 -20.04 -8.63 38.19
C LYS A 243 -21.52 -8.29 38.05
N LEU A 244 -22.00 -8.03 36.83
CA LEU A 244 -23.43 -7.84 36.58
C LEU A 244 -24.22 -9.10 36.94
N PHE A 245 -23.77 -10.27 36.47
CA PHE A 245 -24.40 -11.56 36.76
C PHE A 245 -24.34 -11.93 38.25
N GLU A 246 -23.22 -11.65 38.95
CA GLU A 246 -23.15 -11.76 40.41
C GLU A 246 -24.22 -10.89 41.09
N THR A 247 -24.36 -9.61 40.70
CA THR A 247 -25.36 -8.72 41.31
C THR A 247 -26.79 -9.14 41.00
N GLU A 248 -27.07 -9.66 39.80
CA GLU A 248 -28.41 -10.16 39.43
C GLU A 248 -28.77 -11.43 40.22
N ASN A 249 -27.82 -12.34 40.41
CA ASN A 249 -27.97 -13.51 41.28
C ASN A 249 -28.20 -13.11 42.75
N ILE A 250 -27.46 -12.14 43.28
CA ILE A 250 -27.69 -11.58 44.63
C ILE A 250 -29.09 -10.97 44.75
N VAL A 251 -29.57 -10.28 43.72
CA VAL A 251 -30.94 -9.73 43.67
C VAL A 251 -31.99 -10.85 43.63
N GLU A 252 -31.80 -11.92 42.85
CA GLU A 252 -32.73 -13.06 42.82
C GLU A 252 -32.78 -13.78 44.18
N VAL A 253 -31.63 -14.01 44.82
CA VAL A 253 -31.56 -14.56 46.20
C VAL A 253 -32.29 -13.67 47.19
N LEU A 254 -32.10 -12.35 47.13
CA LEU A 254 -32.78 -11.39 48.01
C LEU A 254 -34.31 -11.36 47.74
N VAL A 255 -34.73 -11.46 46.48
CA VAL A 255 -36.14 -11.61 46.09
C VAL A 255 -36.71 -12.91 46.64
N GLY A 256 -35.96 -14.01 46.59
CA GLY A 256 -36.32 -15.31 47.18
C GLY A 256 -36.55 -15.21 48.69
N ILE A 257 -35.61 -14.61 49.42
CA ILE A 257 -35.73 -14.32 50.85
C ILE A 257 -36.95 -13.42 51.14
N SER A 258 -37.21 -12.41 50.31
CA SER A 258 -38.38 -11.54 50.46
C SER A 258 -39.72 -12.29 50.30
N LYS A 259 -39.78 -13.24 49.36
CA LYS A 259 -40.95 -14.11 49.13
C LYS A 259 -41.15 -15.08 50.30
N GLU A 260 -40.08 -15.66 50.83
CA GLU A 260 -40.15 -16.54 52.01
C GLU A 260 -40.60 -15.77 53.27
N LEU A 261 -40.06 -14.57 53.50
CA LEU A 261 -40.48 -13.70 54.59
C LEU A 261 -41.94 -13.24 54.45
N MET A 262 -42.39 -12.93 53.23
CA MET A 262 -43.79 -12.61 52.94
C MET A 262 -44.72 -13.80 53.23
N GLY A 263 -44.33 -15.01 52.83
CA GLY A 263 -45.06 -16.24 53.15
C GLY A 263 -45.13 -16.50 54.66
N LYS A 264 -44.01 -16.34 55.39
CA LYS A 264 -43.98 -16.43 56.86
C LYS A 264 -44.87 -15.37 57.52
N LEU A 265 -44.89 -14.14 57.00
CA LEU A 265 -45.74 -13.06 57.49
C LEU A 265 -47.24 -13.35 57.26
N GLN A 266 -47.61 -13.87 56.08
CA GLN A 266 -48.98 -14.28 55.78
C GLN A 266 -49.43 -15.42 56.70
N VAL A 267 -48.56 -16.40 56.97
CA VAL A 267 -48.84 -17.48 57.93
C VAL A 267 -48.99 -16.95 59.35
N THR A 268 -48.15 -16.02 59.81
CA THR A 268 -48.31 -15.43 61.16
C THR A 268 -49.54 -14.53 61.26
N GLN A 269 -49.93 -13.85 60.18
CA GLN A 269 -51.16 -13.05 60.12
C GLN A 269 -52.42 -13.95 60.17
N PHE A 270 -52.46 -15.03 59.40
CA PHE A 270 -53.52 -16.03 59.47
C PHE A 270 -53.62 -16.65 60.89
N ASN A 271 -52.47 -17.04 61.46
CA ASN A 271 -52.42 -17.54 62.84
C ASN A 271 -52.86 -16.49 63.88
N GLN A 272 -52.70 -15.19 63.62
CA GLN A 272 -53.21 -14.11 64.48
C GLN A 272 -54.73 -13.92 64.37
N GLU A 273 -55.32 -14.17 63.19
CA GLU A 273 -56.78 -14.19 63.03
C GLU A 273 -57.39 -15.38 63.80
N ASP A 274 -56.83 -16.59 63.65
CA ASP A 274 -57.22 -17.76 64.48
C ASP A 274 -56.98 -17.54 65.98
N LEU A 275 -55.85 -16.93 66.38
CA LEU A 275 -55.57 -16.61 67.78
C LEU A 275 -56.49 -15.53 68.35
N THR A 276 -56.93 -14.54 67.56
CA THR A 276 -57.88 -13.52 68.05
C THR A 276 -59.32 -14.04 68.11
N ILE A 277 -59.68 -15.04 67.31
CA ILE A 277 -60.91 -15.82 67.50
C ILE A 277 -60.82 -16.62 68.81
N ASN A 278 -59.76 -17.40 69.01
CA ASN A 278 -59.58 -18.21 70.23
C ASN A 278 -59.40 -17.38 71.52
N ARG A 279 -58.76 -16.20 71.43
CA ARG A 279 -58.57 -15.30 72.59
C ARG A 279 -59.84 -14.59 73.02
N LYS A 280 -60.82 -14.38 72.13
CA LYS A 280 -62.17 -13.92 72.51
C LYS A 280 -62.91 -14.98 73.34
N ASN A 281 -62.66 -16.25 73.09
CA ASN A 281 -63.31 -17.37 73.78
C ASN A 281 -62.75 -17.65 75.19
N THR A 282 -61.67 -16.99 75.60
CA THR A 282 -60.91 -17.31 76.84
C THR A 282 -60.73 -16.14 77.81
N LEU A 283 -61.14 -14.92 77.45
CA LEU A 283 -60.91 -13.70 78.23
C LEU A 283 -62.06 -13.42 79.22
N HIS A 284 -62.24 -14.31 80.19
CA HIS A 284 -63.30 -14.21 81.21
C HIS A 284 -62.84 -14.54 82.66
N GLN A 285 -61.52 -14.68 82.90
CA GLN A 285 -61.03 -15.19 84.18
C GLN A 285 -59.66 -14.59 84.59
N GLU A 286 -59.59 -14.15 85.85
CA GLU A 286 -58.42 -13.76 86.70
C GLU A 286 -57.64 -12.45 86.45
N ASP A 287 -57.31 -11.79 87.57
CA ASP A 287 -56.60 -10.50 87.75
C ASP A 287 -56.14 -10.37 89.25
N ILE A 288 -55.16 -9.49 89.62
CA ILE A 288 -54.82 -8.90 90.99
C ILE A 288 -53.32 -8.93 91.52
N GLN A 289 -52.77 -7.73 91.91
CA GLN A 289 -51.73 -7.35 92.96
C GLN A 289 -50.18 -7.11 92.72
N PHE A 290 -49.43 -6.66 93.78
CA PHE A 290 -48.31 -5.64 93.85
C PHE A 290 -47.36 -5.83 95.11
N HIS A 291 -46.22 -5.16 95.50
CA HIS A 291 -45.24 -4.08 95.06
C HIS A 291 -43.93 -4.05 95.97
N PRO A 292 -42.73 -3.50 95.58
CA PRO A 292 -41.40 -3.61 96.31
C PRO A 292 -40.83 -2.38 97.14
N ASN A 293 -39.52 -2.40 97.57
CA ASN A 293 -38.91 -1.64 98.72
C ASN A 293 -37.31 -1.41 98.70
N PRO A 294 -36.65 -0.40 99.37
CA PRO A 294 -35.16 -0.13 99.41
C PRO A 294 -34.43 0.20 100.78
N LEU A 295 -33.08 0.45 100.84
CA LEU A 295 -32.19 0.50 102.08
C LEU A 295 -30.76 1.18 101.96
N PHE A 296 -30.12 1.80 103.01
CA PHE A 296 -28.62 1.90 103.34
C PHE A 296 -28.17 2.70 104.64
N ARG A 297 -26.89 2.63 105.12
CA ARG A 297 -26.39 3.22 106.44
C ARG A 297 -24.85 3.37 106.76
N GLN A 298 -24.43 4.47 107.46
CA GLN A 298 -23.40 4.71 108.55
C GLN A 298 -21.83 4.57 108.43
N GLU A 299 -21.09 5.46 109.14
CA GLU A 299 -19.65 5.40 109.59
C GLU A 299 -19.47 5.65 111.13
N SER A 300 -18.30 5.33 111.74
CA SER A 300 -17.78 5.85 113.06
C SER A 300 -16.46 5.17 113.52
N GLU A 301 -15.46 5.91 114.06
CA GLU A 301 -14.71 5.66 115.33
C GLU A 301 -13.41 6.51 115.53
N MET A 302 -12.78 6.40 116.72
CA MET A 302 -11.44 6.92 117.15
C MET A 302 -11.34 8.34 117.78
N GLY A 303 -12.10 8.60 118.86
CA GLY A 303 -12.03 9.87 119.63
C GLY A 303 -11.56 9.82 121.11
N HIS A 304 -11.34 8.63 121.72
CA HIS A 304 -11.24 8.52 123.19
C HIS A 304 -10.05 7.70 123.72
N ARG A 305 -8.84 8.29 123.81
CA ARG A 305 -7.74 7.78 124.67
C ARG A 305 -6.91 8.84 125.43
N PHE A 306 -7.23 10.13 125.35
CA PHE A 306 -6.49 11.20 126.05
C PHE A 306 -7.35 11.86 127.14
N GLY A 307 -7.56 11.16 128.26
CA GLY A 307 -8.53 11.59 129.29
C GLY A 307 -8.44 10.91 130.65
N ARG A 308 -7.29 10.33 131.02
CA ARG A 308 -7.04 9.79 132.37
C ARG A 308 -5.53 9.62 132.60
N ARG A 309 -5.05 9.92 133.82
CA ARG A 309 -3.64 9.91 134.29
C ARG A 309 -2.71 11.00 133.71
N MET A 310 -2.69 12.18 134.33
CA MET A 310 -1.45 12.92 134.64
C MET A 310 -1.70 14.06 135.66
N SER A 311 -2.34 13.72 136.80
CA SER A 311 -2.77 14.74 137.78
C SER A 311 -2.95 14.21 139.21
N THR A 312 -1.91 13.62 139.79
CA THR A 312 -1.79 13.37 141.25
C THR A 312 -0.32 13.16 141.67
N LEU A 313 0.16 13.99 142.61
CA LEU A 313 1.09 13.69 143.73
C LEU A 313 2.06 14.86 143.99
N SER A 314 1.74 15.67 145.00
CA SER A 314 2.69 16.54 145.72
C SER A 314 2.03 17.01 147.03
N THR A 315 2.62 16.69 148.18
CA THR A 315 2.51 17.39 149.47
C THR A 315 3.36 16.68 150.54
N GLU A 316 4.05 17.46 151.38
CA GLU A 316 4.89 17.02 152.51
C GLU A 316 4.83 18.09 153.61
N LYS A 317 4.98 17.75 154.91
CA LYS A 317 5.05 18.75 156.01
C LYS A 317 5.65 18.26 157.36
N SER A 318 6.59 19.04 157.92
CA SER A 318 7.11 19.10 159.33
C SER A 318 7.88 17.89 159.90
N GLY A 319 8.91 18.01 160.79
CA GLY A 319 9.50 19.16 161.55
C GLY A 319 10.95 18.90 162.08
N ILE A 320 11.51 19.74 163.00
CA ILE A 320 12.97 19.92 163.35
C ILE A 320 13.22 20.08 164.89
N ASP A 321 14.46 19.91 165.45
CA ASP A 321 15.12 20.70 166.57
C ASP A 321 16.50 20.16 167.19
N ASP A 322 17.52 21.06 167.36
CA ASP A 322 18.62 21.30 168.41
C ASP A 322 19.86 20.39 168.85
N LEU A 323 20.65 20.80 169.92
CA LEU A 323 22.17 20.88 170.01
C LEU A 323 22.96 20.68 171.39
N VAL A 324 24.33 20.49 171.34
CA VAL A 324 25.48 20.99 172.24
C VAL A 324 26.05 20.31 173.57
N THR A 325 27.38 20.49 173.90
CA THR A 325 28.11 20.33 175.25
C THR A 325 29.65 20.72 175.28
N SER A 326 30.35 21.03 176.44
CA SER A 326 31.86 21.31 176.55
C SER A 326 32.56 21.53 177.97
N SER A 327 33.94 21.47 178.08
CA SER A 327 34.93 22.35 178.86
C SER A 327 35.73 22.01 180.20
N ALA A 328 37.03 22.49 180.29
CA ALA A 328 37.79 23.35 181.31
C ALA A 328 38.34 22.98 182.77
N ASN A 329 39.15 23.93 183.39
CA ASN A 329 39.68 24.16 184.81
C ASN A 329 41.21 23.87 185.11
N CYS A 330 41.99 24.31 186.17
CA CYS A 330 41.84 25.07 187.47
C CYS A 330 43.14 25.82 188.01
N SER A 331 43.39 26.06 189.35
CA SER A 331 44.51 26.87 190.01
C SER A 331 44.91 26.42 191.48
N SER A 332 45.72 27.01 192.44
CA SER A 332 46.43 28.31 192.78
C SER A 332 47.47 28.19 194.01
N LEU A 333 47.94 29.29 194.68
CA LEU A 333 48.56 29.53 196.08
C LEU A 333 49.90 30.37 196.27
N VAL A 334 50.19 30.87 197.51
CA VAL A 334 51.18 31.96 197.86
C VAL A 334 51.93 31.78 199.22
N HIS A 335 53.28 31.90 199.27
CA HIS A 335 54.11 32.58 200.32
C HIS A 335 55.66 32.51 200.10
N ARG A 336 56.24 33.07 199.01
CA ARG A 336 57.73 33.10 198.83
C ARG A 336 58.30 34.36 198.13
N VAL A 337 57.76 35.53 198.47
CA VAL A 337 58.00 36.83 197.81
C VAL A 337 59.45 37.34 197.87
N LYS A 338 60.30 36.85 198.79
CA LYS A 338 61.66 37.41 198.98
C LYS A 338 62.78 36.66 198.25
N ASP A 339 62.65 35.35 198.08
CA ASP A 339 63.75 34.46 197.65
C ASP A 339 63.65 34.01 196.19
N MET A 340 62.73 34.59 195.42
CA MET A 340 62.62 34.40 193.95
C MET A 340 62.81 35.69 193.15
N LYS A 341 63.27 36.78 193.79
CA LYS A 341 63.75 37.97 193.07
C LYS A 341 64.94 37.65 192.14
N ALA A 342 65.67 36.56 192.41
CA ALA A 342 66.78 36.05 191.61
C ALA A 342 66.37 35.14 190.43
N SER A 343 65.08 34.92 190.17
CA SER A 343 64.59 34.16 189.00
C SER A 343 63.87 35.03 187.96
N ILE A 344 63.99 36.36 188.08
CA ILE A 344 63.32 37.33 187.20
C ILE A 344 64.22 37.77 186.02
N GLU A 345 65.54 37.56 186.10
CA GLU A 345 66.50 37.96 185.06
C GLU A 345 66.75 36.89 183.98
N GLU A 346 66.10 35.72 184.05
CA GLU A 346 66.26 34.63 183.06
C GLU A 346 65.03 34.45 182.13
N SER A 347 63.84 34.94 182.50
CA SER A 347 62.61 34.71 181.72
C SER A 347 62.36 35.70 180.56
N ASP A 348 63.03 36.85 180.54
CA ASP A 348 62.72 37.94 179.60
C ASP A 348 63.25 37.68 178.17
N GLY A 349 64.34 36.91 178.05
CA GLY A 349 64.95 36.57 176.75
C GLY A 349 64.06 35.71 175.84
N ASN A 350 63.22 34.84 176.42
CA ASN A 350 62.35 33.94 175.65
C ASN A 350 61.11 34.62 175.03
N ASN A 351 60.80 35.87 175.41
CA ASN A 351 59.68 36.62 174.83
C ASN A 351 60.07 37.25 173.48
N ILE A 352 61.33 37.66 173.35
CA ILE A 352 61.85 38.34 172.15
C ILE A 352 61.96 37.36 170.97
N THR A 353 62.42 36.12 171.20
CA THR A 353 62.53 35.08 170.17
C THR A 353 61.18 34.72 169.55
N ALA A 354 60.17 34.44 170.38
CA ALA A 354 58.81 34.15 169.92
C ALA A 354 58.18 35.30 169.12
N SER A 355 58.51 36.56 169.46
CA SER A 355 58.04 37.73 168.70
C SER A 355 58.61 37.81 167.28
N SER A 356 59.84 37.35 167.08
CA SER A 356 60.52 37.32 165.78
C SER A 356 59.88 36.30 164.83
N GLU A 357 59.66 35.08 165.32
CA GLU A 357 59.02 34.00 164.55
C GLU A 357 57.58 34.37 164.15
N ALA A 358 56.83 35.03 165.04
CA ALA A 358 55.47 35.49 164.77
C ALA A 358 55.39 36.58 163.68
N ILE A 359 56.44 37.38 163.48
CA ILE A 359 56.53 38.37 162.40
C ILE A 359 56.88 37.68 161.08
N ALA A 360 57.87 36.79 161.07
CA ALA A 360 58.24 36.02 159.88
C ALA A 360 57.07 35.17 159.35
N LEU A 361 56.31 34.52 160.25
CA LEU A 361 55.10 33.78 159.88
C LEU A 361 53.99 34.67 159.29
N ARG A 362 53.83 35.91 159.77
CA ARG A 362 52.88 36.88 159.17
C ARG A 362 53.31 37.29 157.77
N GLU A 363 54.59 37.55 157.54
CA GLU A 363 55.11 37.93 156.22
C GLU A 363 54.98 36.77 155.21
N ILE A 364 55.22 35.53 155.66
CA ILE A 364 54.92 34.31 154.89
C ILE A 364 53.42 34.20 154.57
N VAL A 365 52.53 34.39 155.55
CA VAL A 365 51.07 34.35 155.32
C VAL A 365 50.63 35.43 154.32
N ILE A 366 51.11 36.67 154.44
CA ILE A 366 50.82 37.75 153.49
C ILE A 366 51.29 37.36 152.07
N SER A 367 52.46 36.72 151.93
CA SER A 367 52.93 36.25 150.63
C SER A 367 52.03 35.16 150.03
N PHE A 368 51.49 34.25 150.85
CA PHE A 368 50.53 33.24 150.40
C PHE A 368 49.14 33.81 150.11
N GLU A 369 48.66 34.79 150.89
CA GLU A 369 47.42 35.51 150.61
C GLU A 369 47.52 36.27 149.28
N GLN A 370 48.67 36.89 148.99
CA GLN A 370 48.91 37.55 147.71
C GLN A 370 49.00 36.56 146.55
N GLN A 371 49.68 35.42 146.70
CA GLN A 371 49.67 34.35 145.69
C GLN A 371 48.28 33.74 145.46
N LEU A 372 47.48 33.58 146.52
CA LEU A 372 46.11 33.08 146.44
C LEU A 372 45.19 34.09 145.74
N ALA A 373 45.33 35.38 146.04
CA ALA A 373 44.62 36.46 145.35
C ALA A 373 44.99 36.50 143.85
N GLU A 374 46.28 36.46 143.51
CA GLU A 374 46.73 36.44 142.12
C GLU A 374 46.24 35.18 141.37
N SER A 375 46.35 34.00 141.98
CA SER A 375 45.82 32.75 141.43
C SER A 375 44.30 32.82 141.22
N SER A 376 43.54 33.43 142.15
CA SER A 376 42.10 33.62 142.00
C SER A 376 41.75 34.57 140.84
N ALA A 377 42.54 35.62 140.62
CA ALA A 377 42.39 36.53 139.49
C ALA A 377 42.72 35.84 138.16
N GLN A 378 43.79 35.05 138.10
CA GLN A 378 44.14 34.23 136.93
C GLN A 378 43.06 33.18 136.62
N LEU A 379 42.46 32.56 137.64
CA LEU A 379 41.34 31.63 137.46
C LEU A 379 40.07 32.31 136.97
N GLN A 380 39.76 33.52 137.45
CA GLN A 380 38.62 34.31 136.98
C GLN A 380 38.83 34.79 135.52
N GLN A 381 40.01 35.29 135.18
CA GLN A 381 40.38 35.65 133.81
C GLN A 381 40.30 34.44 132.86
N ARG A 382 40.76 33.26 133.29
CA ARG A 382 40.59 32.01 132.53
C ARG A 382 39.13 31.62 132.38
N ARG A 383 38.30 31.75 133.42
CA ARG A 383 36.86 31.49 133.36
C ARG A 383 36.15 32.39 132.35
N GLU A 384 36.46 33.68 132.36
CA GLU A 384 35.90 34.66 131.41
C GLU A 384 36.35 34.37 129.97
N SER A 385 37.62 34.03 129.77
CA SER A 385 38.14 33.58 128.47
C SER A 385 37.48 32.30 127.97
N ILE A 386 37.23 31.32 128.85
CA ILE A 386 36.51 30.08 128.52
C ILE A 386 35.05 30.39 128.16
N GLY A 387 34.38 31.31 128.87
CA GLY A 387 33.04 31.79 128.54
C GLY A 387 32.97 32.39 127.13
N ALA A 388 33.87 33.33 126.82
CA ALA A 388 33.95 33.94 125.48
C ALA A 388 34.27 32.91 124.37
N CYS A 389 35.12 31.91 124.66
CA CYS A 389 35.36 30.79 123.75
C CYS A 389 34.12 29.92 123.53
N GLN A 390 33.35 29.64 124.58
CA GLN A 390 32.10 28.85 124.50
C GLN A 390 31.01 29.58 123.72
N GLU A 391 30.85 30.89 123.93
CA GLU A 391 29.91 31.72 123.16
C GLU A 391 30.30 31.76 121.68
N ARG A 392 31.60 31.90 121.36
CA ARG A 392 32.11 31.83 119.99
C ARG A 392 31.91 30.45 119.37
N GLN A 393 32.06 29.37 120.14
CA GLN A 393 31.78 28.00 119.68
C GLN A 393 30.28 27.82 119.38
N ASN A 394 29.39 28.29 120.26
CA ASN A 394 27.95 28.21 120.07
C ASN A 394 27.48 29.01 118.84
N MET A 395 28.07 30.20 118.61
CA MET A 395 27.85 31.01 117.41
C MET A 395 28.26 30.26 116.14
N LEU A 396 29.45 29.63 116.13
CA LEU A 396 29.91 28.82 115.00
C LEU A 396 29.05 27.59 114.75
N ILE A 397 28.52 26.95 115.80
CA ILE A 397 27.58 25.82 115.68
C ILE A 397 26.26 26.29 115.04
N SER A 398 25.74 27.46 115.42
CA SER A 398 24.56 28.05 114.76
C SER A 398 24.84 28.33 113.29
N GLU A 399 25.97 28.97 112.97
CA GLU A 399 26.33 29.29 111.58
C GLU A 399 26.55 28.04 110.72
N ILE A 400 27.07 26.95 111.31
CA ILE A 400 27.16 25.64 110.65
C ILE A 400 25.76 25.09 110.37
N SER A 401 24.86 25.06 111.37
CA SER A 401 23.46 24.64 111.21
C SER A 401 22.73 25.44 110.11
N ASP A 402 22.89 26.76 110.09
CA ASP A 402 22.26 27.62 109.07
C ASP A 402 22.80 27.31 107.66
N ARG A 403 24.11 27.06 107.53
CA ARG A 403 24.74 26.63 106.26
C ARG A 403 24.31 25.22 105.86
N GLU A 404 24.14 24.28 106.79
CA GLU A 404 23.66 22.92 106.53
C GLU A 404 22.21 22.92 106.03
N ASN A 405 21.34 23.77 106.60
CA ASN A 405 19.98 23.99 106.11
C ASN A 405 19.97 24.57 104.68
N VAL A 406 20.85 25.54 104.38
CA VAL A 406 21.01 26.06 103.01
C VAL A 406 21.52 24.97 102.06
N ILE A 407 22.45 24.12 102.48
CA ILE A 407 22.94 22.98 101.67
C ILE A 407 21.82 21.97 101.40
N LEU A 408 20.95 21.68 102.36
CA LEU A 408 19.77 20.83 102.16
C LEU A 408 18.81 21.40 101.12
N ILE A 409 18.46 22.69 101.23
CA ILE A 409 17.57 23.39 100.27
C ILE A 409 18.20 23.43 98.87
N LEU A 410 19.50 23.73 98.77
CA LEU A 410 20.21 23.71 97.49
C LEU A 410 20.26 22.31 96.89
N LYS A 411 20.47 21.26 97.69
CA LYS A 411 20.49 19.87 97.23
C LYS A 411 19.13 19.43 96.70
N GLU A 412 18.04 19.78 97.39
CA GLU A 412 16.68 19.51 96.91
C GLU A 412 16.38 20.23 95.59
N ASN A 413 16.79 21.50 95.46
CA ASN A 413 16.63 22.27 94.23
C ASN A 413 17.48 21.73 93.08
N ILE A 414 18.71 21.28 93.34
CA ILE A 414 19.55 20.58 92.35
C ILE A 414 18.85 19.30 91.87
N SER A 415 18.30 18.48 92.77
CA SER A 415 17.56 17.27 92.37
C SER A 415 16.30 17.59 91.54
N LYS A 416 15.59 18.68 91.85
CA LYS A 416 14.44 19.16 91.06
C LYS A 416 14.87 19.62 89.66
N GLU A 417 15.98 20.34 89.55
CA GLU A 417 16.47 20.86 88.25
C GLU A 417 17.13 19.77 87.40
N GLU A 418 17.83 18.81 88.02
CA GLU A 418 18.37 17.62 87.36
C GLU A 418 17.26 16.75 86.76
N TYR A 419 16.14 16.59 87.47
CA TYR A 419 14.95 15.91 86.94
C TYR A 419 14.36 16.65 85.72
N LYS A 420 14.26 17.99 85.77
CA LYS A 420 13.82 18.78 84.60
C LYS A 420 14.81 18.65 83.44
N ALA A 421 16.11 18.71 83.70
CA ALA A 421 17.15 18.58 82.69
C ALA A 421 17.05 17.22 81.97
N LYS A 422 16.94 16.12 82.71
CA LYS A 422 16.73 14.77 82.16
C LYS A 422 15.43 14.63 81.36
N ASN A 423 14.35 15.29 81.79
CA ASN A 423 13.09 15.35 81.05
C ASN A 423 13.21 16.15 79.73
N VAL A 424 13.96 17.26 79.73
CA VAL A 424 14.26 18.05 78.53
C VAL A 424 15.20 17.29 77.58
N GLU A 425 16.21 16.60 78.12
CA GLU A 425 17.14 15.75 77.37
C GLU A 425 16.40 14.58 76.70
N ALA A 426 15.51 13.90 77.41
CA ALA A 426 14.64 12.86 76.84
C ALA A 426 13.74 13.40 75.72
N LYS A 427 13.18 14.61 75.88
CA LYS A 427 12.38 15.28 74.83
C LYS A 427 13.23 15.69 73.62
N LEU A 428 14.45 16.17 73.83
CA LEU A 428 15.39 16.49 72.76
C LEU A 428 15.82 15.24 72.00
N SER A 429 16.07 14.12 72.70
CA SER A 429 16.36 12.81 72.11
C SER A 429 15.18 12.30 71.25
N MET A 430 13.95 12.37 71.78
CA MET A 430 12.76 12.05 70.99
C MET A 430 12.62 12.97 69.76
N LEU A 431 12.85 14.28 69.90
CA LEU A 431 12.72 15.24 68.82
C LEU A 431 13.80 15.06 67.73
N THR A 432 15.03 14.68 68.08
CA THR A 432 16.07 14.35 67.09
C THR A 432 15.80 13.03 66.39
N VAL A 433 15.25 12.03 67.09
CA VAL A 433 14.75 10.78 66.46
C VAL A 433 13.65 11.12 65.45
N THR A 434 12.58 11.84 65.84
CA THR A 434 11.48 12.17 64.92
C THR A 434 11.91 13.06 63.76
N ASN A 435 12.82 14.01 63.98
CA ASN A 435 13.41 14.81 62.89
C ASN A 435 14.24 13.94 61.93
N SER A 436 14.94 12.91 62.44
CA SER A 436 15.64 11.96 61.58
C SER A 436 14.66 11.10 60.77
N GLU A 437 13.54 10.70 61.35
CA GLU A 437 12.46 9.93 60.70
C GLU A 437 11.85 10.74 59.55
N LEU A 438 11.35 11.95 59.86
CA LEU A 438 10.75 12.86 58.90
C LEU A 438 11.72 13.21 57.76
N ASN A 439 13.02 13.36 58.05
CA ASN A 439 14.01 13.64 57.01
C ASN A 439 14.26 12.43 56.08
N LYS A 440 14.15 11.18 56.59
CA LYS A 440 14.14 9.97 55.73
C LYS A 440 12.91 9.99 54.83
N GLU A 441 11.72 10.21 55.38
CA GLU A 441 10.46 10.26 54.63
C GLU A 441 10.49 11.35 53.54
N LEU A 442 10.97 12.55 53.87
CA LEU A 442 11.11 13.67 52.92
C LEU A 442 12.12 13.32 51.81
N SER A 443 13.22 12.63 52.13
CA SER A 443 14.17 12.14 51.12
C SER A 443 13.56 11.08 50.19
N PHE A 444 12.73 10.17 50.74
CA PHE A 444 12.02 9.14 49.99
C PHE A 444 10.95 9.75 49.08
N LEU A 445 10.11 10.65 49.60
CA LEU A 445 9.12 11.42 48.84
C LEU A 445 9.77 12.23 47.71
N LYS A 446 10.93 12.83 47.95
CA LYS A 446 11.69 13.54 46.90
C LYS A 446 12.19 12.59 45.81
N GLY A 447 12.63 11.37 46.18
CA GLY A 447 13.00 10.32 45.24
C GLY A 447 11.81 9.80 44.40
N CYS A 448 10.66 9.55 45.04
CA CYS A 448 9.42 9.17 44.34
C CYS A 448 8.89 10.29 43.46
N GLY A 449 8.96 11.56 43.89
CA GLY A 449 8.59 12.73 43.08
C GLY A 449 9.45 12.86 41.82
N ALA A 450 10.76 12.65 41.92
CA ALA A 450 11.65 12.62 40.76
C ALA A 450 11.28 11.48 39.78
N LYS A 451 11.04 10.26 40.28
CA LYS A 451 10.60 9.14 39.44
C LYS A 451 9.26 9.41 38.75
N ARG A 452 8.27 9.94 39.47
CA ARG A 452 6.96 10.31 38.92
C ARG A 452 7.07 11.42 37.87
N ASN A 453 7.91 12.42 38.10
CA ASN A 453 8.11 13.51 37.14
C ASN A 453 8.86 13.04 35.88
N ASN A 454 9.77 12.07 36.00
CA ASN A 454 10.40 11.46 34.82
C ASN A 454 9.38 10.65 34.01
N PHE A 455 8.61 9.76 34.65
CA PHE A 455 7.54 8.99 33.98
C PHE A 455 6.47 9.88 33.34
N LEU A 456 6.10 11.00 33.98
CA LEU A 456 5.18 11.98 33.39
C LEU A 456 5.78 12.80 32.25
N ARG A 457 7.12 12.94 32.19
CA ARG A 457 7.82 13.52 31.02
C ARG A 457 7.88 12.52 29.88
N GLU A 458 8.26 11.29 30.18
CA GLU A 458 8.33 10.17 29.24
C GLU A 458 6.98 9.97 28.54
N ARG A 459 5.87 9.88 29.30
CA ARG A 459 4.51 9.86 28.76
C ARG A 459 4.06 11.13 28.01
N LEU A 460 4.66 12.29 28.29
CA LEU A 460 4.36 13.52 27.54
C LEU A 460 5.10 13.50 26.20
N GLU A 461 6.36 13.08 26.20
CA GLU A 461 7.22 12.96 25.02
C GLU A 461 6.70 11.86 24.06
N GLU A 462 6.24 10.72 24.61
CA GLU A 462 5.46 9.71 23.87
C GLU A 462 4.19 10.30 23.25
N SER A 463 3.43 11.10 24.01
CA SER A 463 2.18 11.72 23.53
C SER A 463 2.43 12.78 22.46
N ASP A 464 3.52 13.54 22.55
CA ASP A 464 3.92 14.54 21.56
C ASP A 464 4.41 13.87 20.26
N VAL A 465 5.12 12.73 20.36
CA VAL A 465 5.48 11.89 19.20
C VAL A 465 4.25 11.29 18.52
N LEU A 466 3.29 10.77 19.28
CA LEU A 466 2.00 10.28 18.74
C LEU A 466 1.17 11.41 18.10
N LEU A 467 1.19 12.62 18.67
CA LEU A 467 0.54 13.79 18.08
C LEU A 467 1.23 14.24 16.79
N ALA A 468 2.57 14.15 16.72
CA ALA A 468 3.32 14.43 15.51
C ALA A 468 3.04 13.42 14.38
N SER A 469 3.02 12.11 14.67
CA SER A 469 2.73 11.08 13.67
C SER A 469 1.28 11.12 13.20
N THR A 470 0.31 11.30 14.11
CA THR A 470 -1.10 11.48 13.72
C THR A 470 -1.32 12.75 12.91
N LYS A 471 -0.64 13.87 13.21
CA LYS A 471 -0.66 15.07 12.36
C LYS A 471 -0.10 14.77 10.96
N ALA A 472 1.06 14.14 10.84
CA ALA A 472 1.66 13.80 9.55
C ALA A 472 0.76 12.84 8.74
N SER A 473 0.11 11.88 9.41
CA SER A 473 -0.87 10.98 8.81
C SER A 473 -2.11 11.72 8.29
N VAL A 474 -2.62 12.74 9.03
CA VAL A 474 -3.72 13.60 8.57
C VAL A 474 -3.30 14.50 7.39
N GLU A 475 -2.09 15.06 7.42
CA GLU A 475 -1.53 15.92 6.36
C GLU A 475 -1.35 15.11 5.05
N SER A 476 -0.89 13.85 5.16
CA SER A 476 -0.85 12.90 4.03
C SER A 476 -2.24 12.56 3.48
N ILE A 477 -3.25 12.42 4.33
CA ILE A 477 -4.64 12.16 3.90
C ILE A 477 -5.24 13.40 3.20
N GLU A 478 -4.93 14.62 3.67
CA GLU A 478 -5.34 15.86 3.00
C GLU A 478 -4.73 15.97 1.59
N ASP A 479 -3.43 15.67 1.44
CA ASP A 479 -2.78 15.62 0.12
C ASP A 479 -3.36 14.52 -0.79
N GLN A 480 -3.65 13.32 -0.27
CA GLN A 480 -4.35 12.28 -1.03
C GLN A 480 -5.74 12.74 -1.48
N GLN A 481 -6.50 13.43 -0.63
CA GLN A 481 -7.81 13.98 -0.97
C GLN A 481 -7.71 15.09 -2.03
N ASN A 482 -6.70 15.95 -1.95
CA ASN A 482 -6.41 16.99 -2.95
C ASN A 482 -6.04 16.38 -4.32
N VAL A 483 -5.23 15.33 -4.35
CA VAL A 483 -4.91 14.56 -5.56
C VAL A 483 -6.19 13.93 -6.15
N LEU A 484 -7.00 13.25 -5.34
CA LEU A 484 -8.26 12.65 -5.79
C LEU A 484 -9.24 13.69 -6.36
N TYR A 485 -9.35 14.87 -5.75
CA TYR A 485 -10.16 15.97 -6.27
C TYR A 485 -9.66 16.47 -7.63
N SER A 486 -8.33 16.58 -7.81
CA SER A 486 -7.73 16.95 -9.09
C SER A 486 -8.02 15.92 -10.20
N VAL A 487 -7.99 14.62 -9.85
CA VAL A 487 -8.33 13.51 -10.76
C VAL A 487 -9.81 13.56 -11.14
N LEU A 488 -10.70 13.79 -10.17
CA LEU A 488 -12.14 13.93 -10.41
C LEU A 488 -12.45 15.10 -11.37
N CYS A 489 -11.84 16.28 -11.16
CA CYS A 489 -11.99 17.42 -12.06
C CYS A 489 -11.44 17.16 -13.48
N ASN A 490 -10.44 16.29 -13.62
CA ASN A 490 -9.92 15.86 -14.93
C ASN A 490 -10.86 14.86 -15.61
N MET A 491 -11.44 13.92 -14.86
CA MET A 491 -12.45 12.98 -15.35
C MET A 491 -13.74 13.69 -15.77
N GLU A 492 -14.23 14.67 -15.00
CA GLU A 492 -15.40 15.47 -15.36
C GLU A 492 -15.20 16.23 -16.68
N ARG A 493 -14.01 16.81 -16.87
CA ARG A 493 -13.63 17.48 -18.12
C ARG A 493 -13.60 16.52 -19.31
N LEU A 494 -13.08 15.30 -19.13
CA LEU A 494 -13.09 14.25 -20.14
C LEU A 494 -14.52 13.79 -20.48
N VAL A 495 -15.37 13.58 -19.48
CA VAL A 495 -16.78 13.23 -19.67
C VAL A 495 -17.52 14.31 -20.47
N GLN A 496 -17.27 15.59 -20.19
CA GLN A 496 -17.89 16.69 -20.93
C GLN A 496 -17.37 16.82 -22.38
N ASP A 497 -16.08 16.54 -22.64
CA ASP A 497 -15.54 16.46 -24.00
C ASP A 497 -16.11 15.25 -24.78
N LEU A 498 -16.16 14.06 -24.17
CA LEU A 498 -16.79 12.88 -24.75
C LEU A 498 -18.27 13.13 -25.06
N LYS A 499 -19.02 13.77 -24.16
CA LYS A 499 -20.41 14.19 -24.39
C LYS A 499 -20.54 15.16 -25.57
N ASN A 500 -19.62 16.13 -25.71
CA ASN A 500 -19.58 17.03 -26.86
C ASN A 500 -19.27 16.29 -28.17
N LYS A 501 -18.38 15.28 -28.14
CA LYS A 501 -18.05 14.43 -29.29
C LYS A 501 -19.23 13.55 -29.70
N VAL A 502 -19.94 12.94 -28.75
CA VAL A 502 -21.17 12.15 -29.00
C VAL A 502 -22.24 13.02 -29.66
N LEU A 503 -22.53 14.21 -29.12
CA LEU A 503 -23.50 15.16 -29.71
C LEU A 503 -23.09 15.65 -31.12
N LYS A 504 -21.80 15.57 -31.47
CA LYS A 504 -21.28 15.89 -32.81
C LYS A 504 -21.37 14.71 -33.78
N SER A 505 -21.19 13.47 -33.32
CA SER A 505 -21.41 12.26 -34.14
C SER A 505 -22.89 11.98 -34.36
N GLU A 506 -23.74 12.18 -33.35
CA GLU A 506 -25.21 12.04 -33.44
C GLU A 506 -25.79 12.93 -34.55
N LYS A 507 -25.41 14.22 -34.58
CA LYS A 507 -25.80 15.17 -35.65
C LYS A 507 -25.18 14.89 -37.02
N ARG A 508 -24.14 14.04 -37.09
CA ARG A 508 -23.61 13.51 -38.36
C ARG A 508 -24.44 12.31 -38.82
N LEU A 509 -24.81 11.42 -37.90
CA LEU A 509 -25.68 10.27 -38.15
C LEU A 509 -27.08 10.69 -38.60
N GLU A 510 -27.75 11.58 -37.86
CA GLU A 510 -29.07 12.15 -38.23
C GLU A 510 -29.07 12.75 -39.65
N ARG A 511 -27.97 13.41 -40.03
CA ARG A 511 -27.76 13.97 -41.38
C ARG A 511 -27.44 12.89 -42.43
N ALA A 512 -26.80 11.79 -42.05
CA ALA A 512 -26.56 10.65 -42.93
C ALA A 512 -27.85 9.88 -43.18
N ASP A 513 -28.60 9.56 -42.13
CA ASP A 513 -29.91 8.89 -42.19
C ASP A 513 -30.90 9.67 -43.06
N SER A 514 -30.94 11.01 -42.89
CA SER A 514 -31.73 11.91 -43.74
C SER A 514 -31.37 11.78 -45.23
N LYS A 515 -30.09 11.61 -45.58
CA LYS A 515 -29.64 11.38 -46.96
C LYS A 515 -29.96 9.96 -47.44
N CYS A 516 -29.78 8.95 -46.59
CA CYS A 516 -30.08 7.57 -46.91
C CYS A 516 -31.58 7.36 -47.18
N SER A 517 -32.46 8.05 -46.43
CA SER A 517 -33.89 8.08 -46.69
C SER A 517 -34.19 8.65 -48.09
N LEU A 518 -33.64 9.81 -48.43
CA LEU A 518 -33.85 10.46 -49.73
C LEU A 518 -33.26 9.65 -50.91
N LEU A 519 -32.11 8.99 -50.70
CA LEU A 519 -31.53 8.07 -51.68
C LEU A 519 -32.36 6.79 -51.84
N SER A 520 -33.00 6.30 -50.77
CA SER A 520 -33.91 5.16 -50.84
C SER A 520 -35.21 5.52 -51.58
N GLU A 521 -35.72 6.72 -51.38
CA GLU A 521 -36.91 7.27 -52.06
C GLU A 521 -36.64 7.43 -53.57
N THR A 522 -35.59 8.16 -53.94
CA THR A 522 -35.22 8.38 -55.36
C THR A 522 -34.78 7.10 -56.08
N ASN A 523 -34.18 6.12 -55.39
CA ASN A 523 -33.87 4.81 -55.97
C ASN A 523 -35.13 3.95 -56.16
N LEU A 524 -36.16 4.10 -55.32
CA LEU A 524 -37.46 3.48 -55.54
C LEU A 524 -38.13 4.05 -56.80
N GLU A 525 -38.20 5.38 -56.92
CA GLU A 525 -38.72 6.07 -58.13
C GLU A 525 -38.03 5.58 -59.41
N LEU A 526 -36.69 5.56 -59.43
CA LEU A 526 -35.91 5.06 -60.57
C LEU A 526 -36.18 3.57 -60.87
N SER A 527 -36.43 2.75 -59.85
CA SER A 527 -36.78 1.33 -60.05
C SER A 527 -38.16 1.15 -60.69
N GLU A 528 -39.12 2.02 -60.36
CA GLU A 528 -40.44 2.04 -60.99
C GLU A 528 -40.37 2.52 -62.44
N GLU A 529 -39.58 3.57 -62.74
CA GLU A 529 -39.32 4.01 -64.12
C GLU A 529 -38.64 2.92 -64.96
N LEU A 530 -37.63 2.24 -64.42
CA LEU A 530 -36.94 1.14 -65.13
C LEU A 530 -37.87 -0.04 -65.41
N ASN A 531 -38.77 -0.38 -64.48
CA ASN A 531 -39.78 -1.41 -64.68
C ASN A 531 -40.79 -1.00 -65.77
N PHE A 532 -41.25 0.26 -65.77
CA PHE A 532 -42.12 0.80 -66.82
C PHE A 532 -41.44 0.81 -68.21
N LEU A 533 -40.16 1.18 -68.29
CA LEU A 533 -39.41 1.13 -69.54
C LEU A 533 -39.16 -0.30 -70.03
N THR A 534 -38.90 -1.24 -69.10
CA THR A 534 -38.68 -2.67 -69.42
C THR A 534 -39.95 -3.31 -69.96
N THR A 535 -41.09 -3.15 -69.29
CA THR A 535 -42.38 -3.66 -69.78
C THR A 535 -42.79 -3.04 -71.12
N ARG A 536 -42.44 -1.77 -71.37
CA ARG A 536 -42.62 -1.15 -72.71
C ARG A 536 -41.68 -1.76 -73.76
N LEU A 537 -40.42 -2.02 -73.43
CA LEU A 537 -39.45 -2.65 -74.32
C LEU A 537 -39.88 -4.06 -74.72
N GLU A 538 -40.30 -4.89 -73.76
CA GLU A 538 -40.89 -6.20 -74.02
C GLU A 538 -42.05 -6.15 -75.02
N SER A 539 -42.92 -5.14 -74.91
CA SER A 539 -44.06 -4.98 -75.84
C SER A 539 -43.58 -4.71 -77.27
N LEU A 540 -42.57 -3.86 -77.43
CA LEU A 540 -41.97 -3.53 -78.73
C LEU A 540 -41.18 -4.70 -79.32
N GLU A 541 -40.49 -5.48 -78.49
CA GLU A 541 -39.82 -6.71 -78.90
C GLU A 541 -40.84 -7.74 -79.44
N LYS A 542 -41.96 -7.96 -78.73
CA LYS A 542 -43.05 -8.84 -79.16
C LYS A 542 -43.63 -8.40 -80.52
N TYR A 543 -43.85 -7.09 -80.72
CA TYR A 543 -44.23 -6.54 -82.04
C TYR A 543 -43.15 -6.73 -83.11
N GLN A 544 -41.87 -6.57 -82.76
CA GLN A 544 -40.76 -6.73 -83.70
C GLN A 544 -40.57 -8.19 -84.15
N CYS A 545 -40.71 -9.16 -83.23
CA CYS A 545 -40.71 -10.58 -83.57
C CYS A 545 -41.87 -10.92 -84.51
N GLN A 546 -43.11 -10.53 -84.18
CA GLN A 546 -44.27 -10.73 -85.04
C GLN A 546 -44.11 -10.07 -86.43
N ALA A 547 -43.52 -8.87 -86.48
CA ALA A 547 -43.20 -8.17 -87.72
C ALA A 547 -42.06 -8.81 -88.53
N ASN A 548 -41.23 -9.65 -87.90
CA ASN A 548 -40.18 -10.42 -88.58
C ASN A 548 -40.71 -11.78 -89.04
N ASP A 549 -41.52 -12.48 -88.23
CA ASP A 549 -42.17 -13.74 -88.61
C ASP A 549 -43.11 -13.55 -89.80
N THR A 550 -43.84 -12.44 -89.86
CA THR A 550 -44.67 -12.11 -91.03
C THR A 550 -43.83 -11.82 -92.28
N LYS A 551 -42.64 -11.21 -92.14
CA LYS A 551 -41.69 -11.01 -93.26
C LYS A 551 -41.05 -12.32 -93.72
N THR A 552 -40.61 -13.20 -92.83
CA THR A 552 -39.98 -14.48 -93.20
C THR A 552 -40.97 -15.40 -93.89
N ASN A 553 -42.19 -15.51 -93.37
CA ASN A 553 -43.28 -16.24 -94.02
C ASN A 553 -43.63 -15.65 -95.40
N THR A 554 -43.65 -14.32 -95.54
CA THR A 554 -43.88 -13.66 -96.84
C THR A 554 -42.73 -13.93 -97.82
N ALA A 555 -41.48 -13.85 -97.37
CA ALA A 555 -40.30 -14.14 -98.19
C ALA A 555 -40.24 -15.60 -98.63
N ALA A 556 -40.61 -16.55 -97.77
CA ALA A 556 -40.74 -17.97 -98.12
C ALA A 556 -41.83 -18.20 -99.19
N ASN A 557 -42.99 -17.55 -99.06
CA ASN A 557 -44.07 -17.60 -100.04
C ASN A 557 -43.63 -17.03 -101.40
N ILE A 558 -42.93 -15.89 -101.40
CA ILE A 558 -42.31 -15.30 -102.61
C ILE A 558 -41.29 -16.26 -103.22
N SER A 559 -40.39 -16.85 -102.43
CA SER A 559 -39.39 -17.82 -102.90
C SER A 559 -40.03 -19.04 -103.59
N PHE A 560 -41.08 -19.61 -102.98
CA PHE A 560 -41.85 -20.72 -103.56
C PHE A 560 -42.52 -20.34 -104.89
N ARG A 561 -43.18 -19.18 -104.96
CA ARG A 561 -43.79 -18.65 -106.18
C ARG A 561 -42.74 -18.41 -107.28
N THR A 562 -41.63 -17.76 -106.94
CA THR A 562 -40.52 -17.50 -107.86
C THR A 562 -39.97 -18.81 -108.42
N LYS A 563 -39.74 -19.83 -107.59
CA LYS A 563 -39.33 -21.16 -108.07
C LYS A 563 -40.33 -21.75 -109.06
N THR A 564 -41.63 -21.73 -108.73
CA THR A 564 -42.68 -22.25 -109.63
C THR A 564 -42.73 -21.49 -110.95
N ILE A 565 -42.52 -20.17 -110.94
CA ILE A 565 -42.41 -19.35 -112.14
C ILE A 565 -41.16 -19.72 -112.96
N THR A 566 -40.00 -19.90 -112.30
CA THR A 566 -38.77 -20.33 -112.98
C THR A 566 -38.93 -21.71 -113.63
N ASP A 567 -39.53 -22.68 -112.93
CA ASP A 567 -39.78 -24.04 -113.45
C ASP A 567 -40.76 -24.03 -114.65
N LEU A 568 -41.70 -23.09 -114.69
CA LEU A 568 -42.56 -22.85 -115.86
C LEU A 568 -41.82 -22.15 -117.01
N VAL A 569 -40.96 -21.18 -116.72
CA VAL A 569 -40.18 -20.43 -117.72
C VAL A 569 -39.14 -21.33 -118.40
N THR A 570 -38.44 -22.19 -117.67
CA THR A 570 -37.49 -23.17 -118.25
C THR A 570 -38.21 -24.18 -119.13
N LYS A 571 -39.38 -24.67 -118.71
CA LYS A 571 -40.23 -25.53 -119.55
C LYS A 571 -40.66 -24.83 -120.84
N VAL A 572 -41.14 -23.58 -120.75
CA VAL A 572 -41.52 -22.78 -121.93
C VAL A 572 -40.32 -22.51 -122.85
N ALA A 573 -39.12 -22.32 -122.31
CA ALA A 573 -37.90 -22.20 -123.11
C ALA A 573 -37.59 -23.50 -123.87
N SER A 574 -37.65 -24.66 -123.22
CA SER A 574 -37.42 -25.96 -123.87
C SER A 574 -38.46 -26.30 -124.95
N GLU A 575 -39.72 -25.89 -124.78
CA GLU A 575 -40.76 -26.04 -125.81
C GLU A 575 -40.52 -25.10 -127.00
N ARG A 576 -39.98 -23.88 -126.78
CA ARG A 576 -39.57 -22.99 -127.87
C ARG A 576 -38.41 -23.58 -128.68
N GLU A 577 -37.37 -24.06 -128.00
CA GLU A 577 -36.21 -24.71 -128.63
C GLU A 577 -36.64 -25.96 -129.44
N ARG A 578 -37.54 -26.78 -128.89
CA ARG A 578 -38.14 -27.92 -129.58
C ARG A 578 -38.92 -27.51 -130.84
N LEU A 579 -39.68 -26.41 -130.76
CA LEU A 579 -40.43 -25.87 -131.91
C LEU A 579 -39.52 -25.23 -132.96
N GLU A 580 -38.47 -24.50 -132.57
CA GLU A 580 -37.48 -23.93 -133.49
C GLU A 580 -36.69 -25.03 -134.22
N THR A 581 -36.41 -26.15 -133.54
CA THR A 581 -35.85 -27.36 -134.16
C THR A 581 -36.82 -27.93 -135.21
N GLN A 582 -38.08 -28.17 -134.85
CA GLN A 582 -39.09 -28.68 -135.80
C GLN A 582 -39.34 -27.74 -137.00
N ILE A 583 -39.30 -26.43 -136.79
CA ILE A 583 -39.38 -25.42 -137.85
C ILE A 583 -38.15 -25.50 -138.77
N SER A 584 -36.97 -25.76 -138.23
CA SER A 584 -35.73 -25.92 -138.98
C SER A 584 -35.72 -27.20 -139.82
N ASP A 585 -36.17 -28.33 -139.25
CA ASP A 585 -36.34 -29.59 -139.97
C ASP A 585 -37.33 -29.46 -141.13
N LEU A 586 -38.52 -28.89 -140.88
CA LEU A 586 -39.52 -28.63 -141.92
C LEU A 586 -39.01 -27.66 -143.00
N LYS A 587 -38.18 -26.67 -142.62
CA LYS A 587 -37.53 -25.75 -143.58
C LYS A 587 -36.51 -26.48 -144.46
N GLN A 588 -35.77 -27.45 -143.91
CA GLN A 588 -34.86 -28.31 -144.67
C GLN A 588 -35.63 -29.29 -145.57
N GLU A 589 -36.70 -29.92 -145.09
CA GLU A 589 -37.54 -30.81 -145.91
C GLU A 589 -38.19 -30.04 -147.08
N ASN A 590 -38.72 -28.84 -146.83
CA ASN A 590 -39.22 -27.98 -147.91
C ASN A 590 -38.14 -27.63 -148.94
N ALA A 591 -36.89 -27.38 -148.54
CA ALA A 591 -35.78 -27.18 -149.48
C ALA A 591 -35.47 -28.46 -150.31
N ILE A 592 -35.60 -29.65 -149.71
CA ILE A 592 -35.47 -30.93 -150.41
C ILE A 592 -36.65 -31.16 -151.37
N LEU A 593 -37.88 -30.78 -151.01
CA LEU A 593 -39.05 -30.86 -151.89
C LEU A 593 -38.94 -29.87 -153.06
N VAL A 594 -38.52 -28.63 -152.83
CA VAL A 594 -38.26 -27.64 -153.89
C VAL A 594 -37.18 -28.14 -154.85
N THR A 595 -36.07 -28.69 -154.34
CA THR A 595 -35.01 -29.24 -155.22
C THR A 595 -35.41 -30.54 -155.92
N LYS A 596 -36.34 -31.34 -155.37
CA LYS A 596 -36.99 -32.45 -156.11
C LYS A 596 -37.91 -31.93 -157.22
N PHE A 597 -38.74 -30.92 -156.97
CA PHE A 597 -39.58 -30.29 -158.00
C PHE A 597 -38.74 -29.75 -159.16
N LEU A 598 -37.65 -29.03 -158.87
CA LEU A 598 -36.72 -28.52 -159.88
C LEU A 598 -36.07 -29.63 -160.72
N LYS A 599 -35.76 -30.78 -160.12
CA LYS A 599 -35.18 -31.95 -160.81
C LYS A 599 -36.20 -32.83 -161.55
N SER A 600 -37.50 -32.61 -161.36
CA SER A 600 -38.57 -33.39 -161.98
C SER A 600 -39.13 -32.76 -163.27
N ASN A 601 -38.69 -31.55 -163.62
CA ASN A 601 -39.33 -30.72 -164.65
C ASN A 601 -38.44 -30.41 -165.87
N ASP A 602 -37.37 -31.20 -166.08
CA ASP A 602 -36.36 -30.98 -167.13
C ASP A 602 -36.80 -31.49 -168.52
N ASN A 603 -38.11 -31.45 -168.80
CA ASN A 603 -38.72 -31.80 -170.09
C ASN A 603 -39.87 -30.83 -170.44
N SER A 604 -39.79 -30.23 -171.64
CA SER A 604 -40.83 -29.42 -172.31
C SER A 604 -41.09 -27.96 -171.85
N HIS A 605 -40.25 -27.07 -172.37
CA HIS A 605 -40.62 -25.81 -173.06
C HIS A 605 -41.31 -24.62 -172.36
N ARG A 606 -40.55 -23.50 -172.35
CA ARG A 606 -40.91 -22.13 -172.82
C ARG A 606 -42.06 -21.36 -172.15
N LEU A 607 -41.70 -20.29 -171.43
CA LEU A 607 -41.86 -18.93 -171.96
C LEU A 607 -40.85 -17.90 -171.37
N ASP A 608 -40.54 -16.89 -172.19
CA ASP A 608 -39.86 -15.61 -171.90
C ASP A 608 -40.67 -14.67 -170.95
N ARG A 609 -40.15 -13.56 -170.36
CA ARG A 609 -38.79 -13.02 -170.05
C ARG A 609 -38.94 -11.66 -169.31
N HIS A 610 -37.84 -11.17 -168.74
CA HIS A 610 -37.56 -9.86 -168.05
C HIS A 610 -37.68 -9.87 -166.50
N LEU A 611 -36.64 -9.62 -165.68
CA LEU A 611 -35.49 -8.65 -165.68
C LEU A 611 -35.94 -7.24 -165.26
N ASN A 612 -35.32 -6.52 -164.30
CA ASN A 612 -33.97 -6.52 -163.68
C ASN A 612 -34.07 -6.33 -162.14
N ASN A 613 -33.04 -6.35 -161.27
CA ASN A 613 -31.56 -6.45 -161.33
C ASN A 613 -31.13 -7.29 -160.08
N GLU A 614 -30.08 -8.12 -160.07
CA GLU A 614 -28.64 -7.78 -159.86
C GLU A 614 -28.34 -6.81 -158.69
N SER A 615 -27.33 -7.03 -157.83
CA SER A 615 -26.23 -8.01 -157.87
C SER A 615 -26.05 -8.76 -156.54
N ALA A 616 -25.27 -9.85 -156.56
CA ALA A 616 -24.76 -10.51 -155.37
C ALA A 616 -23.25 -10.27 -155.28
N GLU A 617 -22.75 -9.93 -154.09
CA GLU A 617 -21.31 -9.97 -153.83
C GLU A 617 -21.02 -10.48 -152.41
N LYS A 618 -19.98 -11.30 -152.29
CA LYS A 618 -19.63 -12.05 -151.09
C LYS A 618 -18.19 -11.73 -150.71
N PHE A 619 -18.01 -10.78 -149.79
CA PHE A 619 -16.71 -10.47 -149.20
C PHE A 619 -16.75 -10.50 -147.67
N MET A 620 -15.59 -10.75 -147.08
CA MET A 620 -15.39 -10.95 -145.63
C MET A 620 -14.56 -9.82 -145.01
N PHE A 621 -14.53 -9.82 -143.68
CA PHE A 621 -13.64 -9.07 -142.80
C PHE A 621 -13.81 -7.53 -142.78
N GLN A 622 -14.12 -7.03 -141.59
CA GLN A 622 -12.99 -6.57 -140.77
C GLN A 622 -13.09 -7.10 -139.34
N LYS A 623 -12.00 -7.73 -138.88
CA LYS A 623 -11.73 -8.11 -137.50
C LYS A 623 -10.58 -7.21 -137.04
N SER A 624 -10.72 -6.61 -135.87
CA SER A 624 -9.60 -6.16 -135.04
C SER A 624 -10.05 -6.37 -133.60
N SER A 625 -9.68 -7.50 -133.01
CA SER A 625 -8.41 -7.68 -132.27
C SER A 625 -8.69 -7.30 -130.82
N GLU A 626 -8.68 -8.23 -129.86
CA GLU A 626 -7.50 -9.01 -129.41
C GLU A 626 -6.42 -8.07 -128.82
N ASP A 627 -5.91 -8.29 -127.60
CA ASP A 627 -5.86 -9.59 -126.92
C ASP A 627 -5.91 -9.63 -125.37
N LEU A 628 -6.00 -10.87 -124.90
CA LEU A 628 -5.64 -11.47 -123.60
C LEU A 628 -4.59 -10.68 -122.74
N THR A 629 -4.45 -10.88 -121.42
CA THR A 629 -4.32 -12.19 -120.74
C THR A 629 -4.43 -12.06 -119.20
N SER A 630 -4.78 -13.18 -118.53
CA SER A 630 -4.41 -13.56 -117.14
C SER A 630 -4.44 -12.52 -115.99
N SER A 631 -5.31 -12.77 -115.01
CA SER A 631 -4.88 -13.20 -113.67
C SER A 631 -6.06 -13.76 -112.86
N CYS A 632 -5.78 -14.66 -111.91
CA CYS A 632 -6.68 -14.85 -110.77
C CYS A 632 -6.61 -13.61 -109.84
N PRO A 633 -7.67 -13.36 -109.08
CA PRO A 633 -7.46 -13.04 -107.67
C PRO A 633 -8.29 -13.97 -106.78
N ALA A 634 -7.60 -14.79 -106.00
CA ALA A 634 -8.14 -15.16 -104.71
C ALA A 634 -7.94 -13.96 -103.78
N ASN A 635 -9.04 -13.37 -103.30
CA ASN A 635 -9.15 -12.78 -101.97
C ASN A 635 -10.61 -12.40 -101.69
N PHE A 636 -11.13 -12.87 -100.56
CA PHE A 636 -12.53 -12.73 -100.15
C PHE A 636 -12.57 -11.90 -98.86
N GLU A 637 -12.41 -10.58 -98.96
CA GLU A 637 -12.51 -9.68 -97.80
C GLU A 637 -13.96 -9.27 -97.56
N PHE A 638 -14.61 -9.99 -96.67
CA PHE A 638 -15.96 -9.69 -96.19
C PHE A 638 -15.87 -8.66 -95.04
N GLN A 639 -16.36 -7.43 -95.25
CA GLN A 639 -16.32 -6.40 -94.21
C GLN A 639 -17.06 -6.84 -92.93
N HIS A 640 -16.42 -6.62 -91.78
CA HIS A 640 -16.89 -7.03 -90.47
C HIS A 640 -18.31 -6.52 -90.15
N ARG A 641 -19.30 -7.41 -90.22
CA ARG A 641 -20.57 -7.28 -89.48
C ARG A 641 -20.43 -8.05 -88.17
N ARG A 642 -20.38 -7.34 -87.03
CA ARG A 642 -20.50 -7.98 -85.70
C ARG A 642 -21.89 -8.59 -85.57
N GLN A 643 -21.95 -9.86 -85.16
CA GLN A 643 -23.15 -10.45 -84.57
C GLN A 643 -22.74 -11.47 -83.50
N TRP A 644 -23.54 -11.55 -82.43
CA TRP A 644 -23.34 -12.47 -81.30
C TRP A 644 -23.93 -13.86 -81.60
N ASN A 645 -23.34 -14.88 -80.97
CA ASN A 645 -23.95 -16.10 -80.39
C ASN A 645 -22.79 -16.89 -79.73
N LEU A 646 -22.84 -17.26 -78.44
CA LEU A 646 -23.68 -18.26 -77.77
C LEU A 646 -23.15 -19.71 -77.91
N MET A 647 -22.10 -20.00 -77.14
CA MET A 647 -22.01 -21.10 -76.15
C MET A 647 -22.59 -22.50 -76.48
N GLU A 648 -21.68 -23.45 -76.74
CA GLU A 648 -21.56 -24.82 -76.16
C GLU A 648 -20.30 -25.43 -76.79
N ASP A 649 -19.17 -25.52 -76.08
CA ASP A 649 -18.76 -26.58 -75.14
C ASP A 649 -18.39 -27.92 -75.82
N ASN A 650 -17.18 -28.39 -75.50
CA ASN A 650 -16.71 -29.78 -75.50
C ASN A 650 -15.23 -29.80 -75.06
N THR A 651 -15.00 -30.49 -73.95
CA THR A 651 -13.73 -31.07 -73.43
C THR A 651 -12.66 -31.40 -74.50
N THR A 652 -11.34 -31.36 -74.25
CA THR A 652 -10.63 -31.66 -72.99
C THR A 652 -9.18 -31.14 -73.05
N GLU A 653 -8.61 -30.66 -71.95
CA GLU A 653 -7.28 -31.06 -71.43
C GLU A 653 -7.02 -30.41 -70.05
N GLU A 654 -6.27 -31.11 -69.18
CA GLU A 654 -6.15 -30.79 -67.74
C GLU A 654 -4.76 -30.25 -67.38
N SER A 655 -4.67 -29.16 -66.61
CA SER A 655 -3.60 -28.96 -65.61
C SER A 655 -3.86 -27.78 -64.66
N CYS A 656 -3.12 -27.72 -63.55
CA CYS A 656 -2.86 -26.53 -62.72
C CYS A 656 -3.97 -25.87 -61.88
N ILE A 657 -4.96 -26.62 -61.35
CA ILE A 657 -5.72 -26.18 -60.14
C ILE A 657 -5.74 -27.27 -59.05
N ALA A 658 -4.56 -27.71 -58.60
CA ALA A 658 -4.42 -28.75 -57.57
C ALA A 658 -3.13 -28.65 -56.72
N SER A 659 -2.80 -27.47 -56.16
CA SER A 659 -1.57 -27.32 -55.33
C SER A 659 -1.61 -26.33 -54.15
N VAL A 660 -2.79 -25.86 -53.73
CA VAL A 660 -2.92 -24.83 -52.66
C VAL A 660 -3.86 -25.27 -51.52
N ARG A 661 -3.97 -26.59 -51.27
CA ARG A 661 -4.77 -27.16 -50.17
C ARG A 661 -4.07 -28.25 -49.33
N SER A 662 -2.79 -28.53 -49.56
CA SER A 662 -2.04 -29.62 -48.90
C SER A 662 -1.00 -29.18 -47.86
N TRP A 663 -0.82 -27.87 -47.61
CA TRP A 663 0.22 -27.34 -46.73
C TRP A 663 -0.26 -26.87 -45.33
N LYS A 664 -1.48 -27.24 -44.91
CA LYS A 664 -2.05 -26.80 -43.61
C LYS A 664 -2.19 -27.92 -42.55
N GLU A 665 -2.06 -29.19 -42.92
CA GLU A 665 -2.47 -30.32 -42.05
C GLU A 665 -1.31 -31.21 -41.55
N CYS A 666 -0.05 -30.93 -41.91
CA CYS A 666 1.13 -31.70 -41.45
C CYS A 666 1.83 -31.16 -40.20
N SER A 667 1.40 -30.02 -39.62
CA SER A 667 2.11 -29.36 -38.49
C SER A 667 1.43 -29.53 -37.13
N GLN A 668 0.11 -29.74 -37.08
CA GLN A 668 -0.62 -29.71 -35.79
C GLN A 668 -0.32 -30.90 -34.86
N LEU A 669 0.06 -32.07 -35.37
CA LEU A 669 0.38 -33.21 -34.50
C LEU A 669 1.70 -33.02 -33.74
N SER A 670 2.76 -32.50 -34.36
CA SER A 670 4.05 -32.30 -33.67
C SER A 670 3.94 -31.19 -32.62
N LEU A 671 3.29 -30.08 -32.95
CA LEU A 671 3.18 -28.92 -32.07
C LEU A 671 2.41 -29.24 -30.78
N MET A 672 1.33 -30.04 -30.85
CA MET A 672 0.63 -30.55 -29.65
C MET A 672 1.54 -31.38 -28.73
N HIS A 673 2.37 -32.27 -29.29
CA HIS A 673 3.31 -33.08 -28.48
C HIS A 673 4.43 -32.22 -27.88
N VAL A 674 4.91 -31.19 -28.58
CA VAL A 674 5.88 -30.22 -28.06
C VAL A 674 5.27 -29.40 -26.90
N VAL A 675 4.04 -28.90 -27.05
CA VAL A 675 3.34 -28.15 -25.99
C VAL A 675 3.11 -29.03 -24.76
N ILE A 676 2.71 -30.30 -24.94
CA ILE A 676 2.57 -31.25 -23.83
C ILE A 676 3.92 -31.52 -23.16
N ALA A 677 5.01 -31.69 -23.92
CA ALA A 677 6.35 -31.88 -23.35
C ALA A 677 6.83 -30.65 -22.57
N VAL A 678 6.59 -29.43 -23.08
CA VAL A 678 6.90 -28.17 -22.38
C VAL A 678 6.07 -28.02 -21.10
N LEU A 679 4.77 -28.33 -21.13
CA LEU A 679 3.92 -28.32 -19.94
C LEU A 679 4.37 -29.35 -18.89
N VAL A 680 4.77 -30.56 -19.30
CA VAL A 680 5.34 -31.57 -18.40
C VAL A 680 6.67 -31.11 -17.79
N LEU A 681 7.53 -30.45 -18.56
CA LEU A 681 8.76 -29.84 -18.04
C LEU A 681 8.47 -28.72 -17.04
N ILE A 682 7.52 -27.81 -17.33
CA ILE A 682 7.12 -26.73 -16.42
C ILE A 682 6.54 -27.30 -15.11
N VAL A 683 5.64 -28.28 -15.19
CA VAL A 683 5.07 -28.93 -13.99
C VAL A 683 6.14 -29.67 -13.18
N SER A 684 7.09 -30.35 -13.85
CA SER A 684 8.24 -30.99 -13.20
C SER A 684 9.15 -29.97 -12.50
N MET A 685 9.40 -28.83 -13.14
CA MET A 685 10.21 -27.74 -12.57
C MET A 685 9.52 -27.09 -11.35
N ILE A 686 8.21 -26.87 -11.44
CA ILE A 686 7.39 -26.40 -10.30
C ILE A 686 7.42 -27.40 -9.14
N LEU A 687 7.25 -28.71 -9.40
CA LEU A 687 7.38 -29.73 -8.35
C LEU A 687 8.79 -29.75 -7.74
N ALA A 688 9.84 -29.66 -8.56
CA ALA A 688 11.22 -29.62 -8.07
C ALA A 688 11.48 -28.41 -7.17
N VAL A 689 10.99 -27.22 -7.54
CA VAL A 689 11.05 -26.01 -6.71
C VAL A 689 10.22 -26.16 -5.43
N TYR A 690 9.05 -26.80 -5.49
CA TYR A 690 8.20 -27.02 -4.31
C TYR A 690 8.84 -27.99 -3.31
N LEU A 691 9.47 -29.06 -3.80
CA LEU A 691 10.25 -29.99 -2.97
C LEU A 691 11.49 -29.32 -2.36
N LEU A 692 12.24 -28.53 -3.13
CA LEU A 692 13.35 -27.69 -2.66
C LEU A 692 12.92 -26.59 -1.67
N ARG A 693 11.62 -26.28 -1.58
CA ARG A 693 11.05 -25.38 -0.56
C ARG A 693 10.66 -26.15 0.71
N LEU A 694 10.09 -27.35 0.60
CA LEU A 694 9.85 -28.22 1.77
C LEU A 694 11.15 -28.61 2.47
N GLU A 695 12.18 -28.99 1.71
CA GLU A 695 13.49 -29.43 2.25
C GLU A 695 14.34 -28.27 2.81
N ARG A 696 13.81 -27.04 2.81
CA ARG A 696 14.38 -25.85 3.48
C ARG A 696 13.57 -25.38 4.69
N VAL A 697 12.62 -26.17 5.17
CA VAL A 697 11.99 -25.95 6.49
C VAL A 697 12.87 -26.62 7.56
N PRO A 698 13.55 -25.88 8.44
CA PRO A 698 14.27 -26.48 9.56
C PRO A 698 13.29 -27.01 10.61
N ILE A 699 13.72 -28.07 11.31
CA ILE A 699 13.17 -28.54 12.59
C ILE A 699 14.06 -27.99 13.71
#